data_AF-A0A1H0WTX8-F1
#
_entry.id   AF-A0A1H0WTX8-F1
#
_cell.length_a   1.000
_cell.length_b   1.000
_cell.length_c   1.000
_cell.angle_alpha   90.00
_cell.angle_beta   90.00
_cell.angle_gamma   90.00
#
_symmetry.space_group_name_H-M   'P 1'
#
loop_
_entity.id
_entity.type
_entity.pdbx_description
1 polymer ?
#
loop_
_entity_poly.entity_id
_entity_poly.type
_entity_poly.pdbx_seq_one_letter_code
_entity_poly.pdbx_strand_id
1 'polypeptide(L)'
;MVNSVVNYLKYAELQMAAEAFILPRDSAPGTITATQISNISDGILTLGNNRSSRFTPVQADEFASEWKVLEHISNTATGFSGTLFEAKETDLARGIVKGELVLSFRSTEFADDAARDNQATNTLEIKEKGWAFGQIADMEAWFQTLRSRGLIGDTEQVTVTGYSLGGHLAAAFTQLREEKNDGGRVAATYTFNGAGVGVLKDGAKLSELVRVFQTARGQGGNAGQFTTEEGAQRYGALSSRFAPGKATTAEAIKESIDELSVRLERPIASQKTREELQLLRDGLQRMFSVANEAQRVNNGIPNGDSPARGVALTDIAALALDYQLAVLQAARKTGTGDTVAIWGRDTISPTKPNFYDLYGSNFGSLDDFSAVANSQWHYGRQTPIWIEDQPLYRGNVIADVGSASWRAHEPRLLVDDFGKNDFGDTHSLALIIDSLTVQSALAKMMPTIDPGVLVGILKASSELRAAADAGTQGKADGTSLENLVNAVARIFGVSGTALKGDTRGGTWARMEGADGYSGRAQLHQRLDDIAKVVKDQSLEGKLVIRLPNADIRAAARNDFGALLALQDLSPVWITGADAGAKSTLESLWRSTRATEYTAWLADKSTASPSAFSDEWLTDRAQLLQAVVTRNQQNDSSQQIFDPRAVAGRVTFYHYADPETGKDTVLSTRPSGVTGLPDQHVMFGGAGNDTLTGYDNALGDRLYGGAGNDILDGKAGDDYLEGGLGEDVYKVQAQGGRDTILDADGLGTIELAGRALNGSGTLIATASGEAQPYTVWRDETHPAQPVDYRFDTVKHELVITGYGSTVVVRNFSSEKNLGITVPEGTPKPVPAPATGYDLATSAGREAYDRLAAGQRDAGLRVTNALQAGSNRHGAAGGAGADVLEGGTAAATSRQWLYGEAGDDVLYAGAPVDLAAAITAGETQSATGNGFVSLSGGSGDDRLLGGAGDDVIYGGAGSDTIVGGAGADIILADGNGAALALGNATEANGSGTNDP
;
A
#
# COMPACT_ATOMS: atom_id res chain seq x y z
N MET A 1 16.00 -18.21 12.86
CA MET A 1 16.31 -16.77 12.88
C MET A 1 15.00 -16.05 13.13
N VAL A 2 14.78 -15.54 14.35
CA VAL A 2 13.70 -14.58 14.59
C VAL A 2 14.00 -13.36 13.72
N ASN A 3 12.99 -12.88 12.97
CA ASN A 3 13.13 -11.74 12.06
C ASN A 3 13.82 -10.57 12.80
N SER A 4 14.85 -9.97 12.19
CA SER A 4 15.61 -8.88 12.81
C SER A 4 14.72 -7.72 13.26
N VAL A 5 13.63 -7.44 12.54
CA VAL A 5 12.63 -6.41 12.87
C VAL A 5 11.98 -6.66 14.24
N VAL A 6 11.60 -7.90 14.54
CA VAL A 6 10.95 -8.27 15.80
C VAL A 6 11.89 -8.02 16.98
N ASN A 7 13.17 -8.40 16.85
CA ASN A 7 14.16 -8.13 17.87
C ASN A 7 14.44 -6.62 18.03
N TYR A 8 14.49 -5.88 16.92
CA TYR A 8 14.68 -4.44 16.96
C TYR A 8 13.52 -3.74 17.68
N LEU A 9 12.28 -4.13 17.40
CA LEU A 9 11.09 -3.61 18.09
C LEU A 9 11.17 -3.91 19.60
N LYS A 10 11.41 -5.17 19.97
CA LYS A 10 11.52 -5.61 21.38
C LYS A 10 12.50 -4.73 22.18
N TYR A 11 13.71 -4.52 21.67
CA TYR A 11 14.71 -3.72 22.36
C TYR A 11 14.45 -2.22 22.29
N ALA A 12 13.75 -1.74 21.25
CA ALA A 12 13.32 -0.35 21.19
C ALA A 12 12.22 -0.05 22.22
N GLU A 13 11.27 -0.97 22.40
CA GLU A 13 10.23 -0.88 23.44
C GLU A 13 10.83 -0.92 24.85
N LEU A 14 11.78 -1.81 25.12
CA LEU A 14 12.52 -1.82 26.39
C LEU A 14 13.25 -0.50 26.64
N GLN A 15 13.85 0.08 25.60
CA GLN A 15 14.47 1.39 25.71
C GLN A 15 13.42 2.48 25.99
N MET A 16 12.28 2.48 25.30
CA MET A 16 11.18 3.42 25.53
C MET A 16 10.64 3.32 26.96
N ALA A 17 10.49 2.09 27.47
CA ALA A 17 10.10 1.84 28.85
C ALA A 17 11.11 2.50 29.79
N ALA A 18 12.42 2.27 29.58
CA ALA A 18 13.46 2.91 30.38
C ALA A 18 13.37 4.44 30.32
N GLU A 19 13.11 5.04 29.15
CA GLU A 19 12.93 6.49 29.02
C GLU A 19 11.66 7.04 29.72
N ALA A 20 10.62 6.21 29.83
CA ALA A 20 9.36 6.55 30.49
C ALA A 20 9.44 6.45 32.03
N PHE A 21 10.31 5.58 32.57
CA PHE A 21 10.53 5.42 34.02
C PHE A 21 11.30 6.62 34.60
N ILE A 22 10.56 7.68 34.98
CA ILE A 22 11.07 8.78 35.80
C ILE A 22 10.54 8.65 37.23
N LEU A 23 11.44 8.38 38.17
CA LEU A 23 11.14 8.44 39.61
C LEU A 23 11.75 9.70 40.23
N PRO A 24 11.21 10.20 41.36
CA PRO A 24 11.81 11.31 42.10
C PRO A 24 13.28 11.02 42.46
N ARG A 25 14.14 12.03 42.39
CA ARG A 25 15.59 11.97 42.64
C ARG A 25 15.99 11.31 43.98
N ASP A 26 15.15 11.42 45.00
CA ASP A 26 15.40 10.86 46.34
C ASP A 26 15.22 9.32 46.38
N SER A 27 14.88 8.72 45.24
CA SER A 27 14.74 7.27 45.07
C SER A 27 16.12 6.61 45.09
N ALA A 28 16.48 5.97 46.20
CA ALA A 28 17.72 5.19 46.30
C ALA A 28 17.70 3.97 45.34
N PRO A 29 18.85 3.47 44.83
CA PRO A 29 18.88 2.21 44.08
C PRO A 29 18.15 1.10 44.86
N GLY A 30 17.16 0.46 44.25
CA GLY A 30 16.29 -0.53 44.89
C GLY A 30 15.00 0.01 45.51
N THR A 31 14.68 1.31 45.36
CA THR A 31 13.43 1.89 45.88
C THR A 31 12.18 1.50 45.11
N ILE A 32 12.31 0.88 43.94
CA ILE A 32 11.15 0.23 43.30
C ILE A 32 10.88 -1.08 44.04
N THR A 33 9.96 -1.04 45.00
CA THR A 33 9.46 -2.27 45.64
C THR A 33 8.64 -3.07 44.63
N ALA A 34 8.69 -4.41 44.69
CA ALA A 34 7.93 -5.30 43.80
C ALA A 34 6.41 -4.98 43.75
N THR A 35 5.87 -4.33 44.80
CA THR A 35 4.49 -3.87 44.90
C THR A 35 4.19 -2.59 44.10
N GLN A 36 5.18 -1.76 43.78
CA GLN A 36 5.06 -0.62 42.86
C GLN A 36 5.10 -1.06 41.38
N ILE A 37 5.65 -2.26 41.12
CA ILE A 37 5.87 -2.85 39.79
C ILE A 37 4.64 -3.64 39.30
N SER A 38 3.80 -4.13 40.20
CA SER A 38 2.57 -4.84 39.81
C SER A 38 1.45 -3.92 39.27
N ASN A 39 1.60 -2.60 39.37
CA ASN A 39 0.63 -1.57 38.94
C ASN A 39 1.15 -0.69 37.78
N ILE A 40 2.11 -1.18 36.99
CA ILE A 40 2.77 -0.43 35.88
C ILE A 40 1.79 0.00 34.76
N SER A 41 0.61 -0.62 34.65
CA SER A 41 -0.33 -0.40 33.53
C SER A 41 -0.97 0.99 33.51
N ASP A 42 -1.16 1.66 34.66
CA ASP A 42 -1.78 2.99 34.70
C ASP A 42 -0.80 4.08 35.16
N GLY A 43 -0.35 4.88 34.21
CA GLY A 43 0.26 6.18 34.46
C GLY A 43 1.76 6.26 34.15
N ILE A 44 2.62 5.39 34.65
CA ILE A 44 4.08 5.61 34.47
C ILE A 44 4.51 5.45 33.00
N LEU A 45 4.08 4.37 32.35
CA LEU A 45 4.44 4.10 30.95
C LEU A 45 3.72 5.03 29.96
N THR A 46 2.48 5.43 30.28
CA THR A 46 1.61 6.22 29.41
C THR A 46 1.73 7.75 29.62
N LEU A 47 1.94 8.21 30.86
CA LEU A 47 2.38 9.60 31.12
C LEU A 47 3.83 9.78 30.66
N GLY A 48 4.64 8.72 30.84
CA GLY A 48 6.07 8.72 30.63
C GLY A 48 6.74 9.87 31.35
N ASN A 49 7.68 10.49 30.66
CA ASN A 49 8.41 11.66 31.13
C ASN A 49 7.69 13.01 30.90
N ASN A 50 6.37 12.99 30.69
CA ASN A 50 5.56 14.16 30.32
C ASN A 50 5.98 14.80 28.96
N ARG A 51 6.69 14.04 28.12
CA ARG A 51 7.12 14.40 26.76
C ARG A 51 6.86 13.24 25.79
N SER A 52 7.73 13.04 24.81
CA SER A 52 7.53 12.14 23.67
C SER A 52 7.91 10.67 23.93
N SER A 53 8.73 10.39 24.95
CA SER A 53 9.09 9.00 25.29
C SER A 53 8.06 8.39 26.25
N ARG A 54 6.94 7.95 25.68
CA ARG A 54 5.84 7.28 26.37
C ARG A 54 5.18 6.27 25.44
N PHE A 55 4.57 5.27 26.05
CA PHE A 55 3.77 4.27 25.37
C PHE A 55 2.34 4.75 25.15
N THR A 56 1.71 4.24 24.09
CA THR A 56 0.24 4.23 24.02
C THR A 56 -0.32 3.26 25.08
N PRO A 57 -1.61 3.37 25.45
CA PRO A 57 -2.22 2.41 26.37
C PRO A 57 -2.03 0.95 25.93
N VAL A 58 -2.25 0.65 24.64
CA VAL A 58 -2.07 -0.69 24.05
C VAL A 58 -0.64 -1.21 24.25
N GLN A 59 0.37 -0.38 23.95
CA GLN A 59 1.77 -0.77 24.13
C GLN A 59 2.14 -0.97 25.61
N ALA A 60 1.61 -0.12 26.50
CA ALA A 60 1.88 -0.21 27.93
C ALA A 60 1.34 -1.52 28.53
N ASP A 61 0.11 -1.90 28.16
CA ASP A 61 -0.51 -3.16 28.58
C ASP A 61 0.26 -4.37 28.06
N GLU A 62 0.63 -4.35 26.77
CA GLU A 62 1.43 -5.42 26.16
C GLU A 62 2.79 -5.57 26.84
N PHE A 63 3.54 -4.47 26.99
CA PHE A 63 4.84 -4.47 27.67
C PHE A 63 4.73 -4.98 29.11
N ALA A 64 3.72 -4.51 29.86
CA ALA A 64 3.51 -4.92 31.25
C ALA A 64 3.18 -6.41 31.39
N SER A 65 2.62 -7.04 30.36
CA SER A 65 2.36 -8.49 30.37
C SER A 65 3.65 -9.32 30.20
N GLU A 66 4.66 -8.78 29.52
CA GLU A 66 5.86 -9.50 29.06
C GLU A 66 7.09 -9.28 29.94
N TRP A 67 7.25 -8.08 30.49
CA TRP A 67 8.47 -7.66 31.18
C TRP A 67 8.21 -7.26 32.62
N LYS A 68 9.19 -7.51 33.49
CA LYS A 68 9.26 -6.92 34.83
C LYS A 68 10.53 -6.09 34.96
N VAL A 69 10.44 -4.99 35.69
CA VAL A 69 11.60 -4.23 36.16
C VAL A 69 12.18 -4.96 37.36
N LEU A 70 13.48 -5.26 37.34
CA LEU A 70 14.19 -5.82 38.49
C LEU A 70 14.84 -4.73 39.34
N GLU A 71 15.38 -3.71 38.70
CA GLU A 71 16.09 -2.63 39.37
C GLU A 71 16.11 -1.37 38.50
N HIS A 72 16.15 -0.21 39.14
CA HIS A 72 16.26 1.07 38.47
C HIS A 72 17.09 2.05 39.32
N ILE A 73 17.90 2.85 38.65
CA ILE A 73 18.60 3.99 39.24
C ILE A 73 18.19 5.26 38.49
N SER A 74 17.66 6.23 39.22
CA SER A 74 17.19 7.51 38.67
C SER A 74 18.21 8.61 38.93
N ASN A 75 18.62 9.26 37.85
CA ASN A 75 19.22 10.59 37.77
C ASN A 75 20.25 10.95 38.85
N THR A 76 21.38 10.24 38.82
CA THR A 76 22.55 10.50 39.68
C THR A 76 23.08 11.93 39.55
N ALA A 77 24.01 12.34 40.41
CA ALA A 77 24.60 13.69 40.34
C ALA A 77 25.38 13.96 39.04
N THR A 78 25.71 12.92 38.24
CA THR A 78 26.29 13.06 36.90
C THR A 78 25.26 13.01 35.77
N GLY A 79 23.99 12.76 36.08
CA GLY A 79 22.89 12.58 35.10
C GLY A 79 22.67 11.13 34.66
N PHE A 80 23.44 10.16 35.19
CA PHE A 80 23.28 8.75 34.82
C PHE A 80 21.97 8.18 35.37
N SER A 81 21.27 7.43 34.51
CA SER A 81 20.09 6.62 34.84
C SER A 81 20.10 5.29 34.09
N GLY A 82 19.55 4.25 34.70
CA GLY A 82 19.47 2.92 34.07
C GLY A 82 18.40 2.02 34.66
N THR A 83 17.95 1.05 33.86
CA THR A 83 16.92 0.07 34.23
C THR A 83 17.37 -1.34 33.86
N LEU A 84 17.18 -2.30 34.76
CA LEU A 84 17.36 -3.73 34.50
C LEU A 84 15.98 -4.37 34.38
N PHE A 85 15.72 -5.01 33.24
CA PHE A 85 14.50 -5.76 32.96
C PHE A 85 14.77 -7.26 32.94
N GLU A 86 13.74 -8.04 33.24
CA GLU A 86 13.72 -9.49 33.03
C GLU A 86 12.42 -9.91 32.32
N ALA A 87 12.54 -10.77 31.31
CA ALA A 87 11.39 -11.34 30.62
C ALA A 87 10.62 -12.32 31.55
N LYS A 88 9.30 -12.12 31.68
CA LYS A 88 8.42 -12.93 32.54
C LYS A 88 8.17 -14.31 31.96
N GLU A 89 7.94 -14.38 30.65
CA GLU A 89 7.56 -15.59 29.92
C GLU A 89 8.23 -15.64 28.55
N THR A 90 8.14 -16.79 27.87
CA THR A 90 8.67 -16.96 26.51
C THR A 90 7.58 -16.63 25.50
N ASP A 91 7.83 -15.65 24.63
CA ASP A 91 7.05 -15.36 23.44
C ASP A 91 7.98 -15.26 22.23
N LEU A 92 8.09 -16.37 21.48
CA LEU A 92 8.98 -16.45 20.32
C LEU A 92 8.49 -15.60 19.14
N ALA A 93 7.19 -15.27 19.06
CA ALA A 93 6.66 -14.40 18.00
C ALA A 93 7.09 -12.94 18.22
N ARG A 94 7.41 -12.57 19.46
CA ARG A 94 7.98 -11.28 19.86
C ARG A 94 9.48 -11.33 20.14
N GLY A 95 10.12 -12.48 19.95
CA GLY A 95 11.57 -12.66 20.19
C GLY A 95 11.96 -12.64 21.67
N ILE A 96 11.01 -12.89 22.57
CA ILE A 96 11.17 -12.85 24.02
C ILE A 96 11.43 -14.26 24.55
N VAL A 97 12.45 -14.39 25.40
CA VAL A 97 12.78 -15.66 26.06
C VAL A 97 12.75 -15.46 27.56
N LYS A 98 11.99 -16.30 28.28
CA LYS A 98 11.88 -16.23 29.75
C LYS A 98 13.25 -16.14 30.44
N GLY A 99 13.39 -15.20 31.36
CA GLY A 99 14.63 -14.97 32.10
C GLY A 99 15.70 -14.18 31.34
N GLU A 100 15.42 -13.71 30.12
CA GLU A 100 16.30 -12.77 29.41
C GLU A 100 16.47 -11.49 30.24
N LEU A 101 17.73 -11.10 30.48
CA LEU A 101 18.08 -9.86 31.18
C LEU A 101 18.47 -8.77 30.19
N VAL A 102 17.85 -7.60 30.33
CA VAL A 102 18.13 -6.43 29.49
C VAL A 102 18.47 -5.22 30.34
N LEU A 103 19.65 -4.64 30.11
CA LEU A 103 20.15 -3.45 30.77
C LEU A 103 20.01 -2.24 29.84
N SER A 104 19.15 -1.30 30.21
CA SER A 104 18.84 -0.12 29.39
C SER A 104 19.37 1.15 30.01
N PHE A 105 20.17 1.91 29.26
CA PHE A 105 20.71 3.20 29.67
C PHE A 105 19.93 4.33 29.01
N ARG A 106 19.51 5.31 29.81
CA ARG A 106 18.64 6.39 29.32
C ARG A 106 19.43 7.50 28.60
N SER A 107 18.70 8.28 27.81
CA SER A 107 19.14 9.54 27.22
C SER A 107 19.24 10.66 28.28
N THR A 108 19.76 11.82 27.86
CA THR A 108 19.67 13.11 28.57
C THR A 108 18.26 13.35 29.11
N GLU A 109 18.15 13.67 30.41
CA GLU A 109 16.90 13.94 31.11
C GLU A 109 16.37 15.37 30.84
N PHE A 110 15.95 15.63 29.60
CA PHE A 110 15.20 16.81 29.11
C PHE A 110 15.78 18.21 29.47
N ALA A 111 15.08 19.28 29.05
CA ALA A 111 15.50 20.68 29.18
C ALA A 111 15.81 21.13 30.63
N ASP A 112 15.27 20.38 31.58
CA ASP A 112 15.36 20.58 33.02
C ASP A 112 16.75 20.18 33.54
N ASP A 113 17.43 19.24 32.88
CA ASP A 113 18.77 18.74 33.24
C ASP A 113 19.86 19.09 32.22
N ALA A 114 19.70 20.22 31.53
CA ALA A 114 20.68 20.70 30.57
C ALA A 114 22.07 20.89 31.21
N ALA A 115 22.16 21.16 32.51
CA ALA A 115 23.43 21.33 33.19
C ALA A 115 24.26 20.04 33.32
N ARG A 116 23.66 18.90 33.71
CA ARG A 116 24.40 17.63 33.87
C ARG A 116 24.62 16.93 32.52
N ASP A 117 23.57 16.79 31.73
CA ASP A 117 23.62 15.94 30.55
C ASP A 117 24.08 16.68 29.30
N ASN A 118 23.63 17.92 29.11
CA ASN A 118 24.03 18.69 27.93
C ASN A 118 25.39 19.39 28.16
N GLN A 119 25.47 20.29 29.14
CA GLN A 119 26.66 21.10 29.33
C GLN A 119 27.82 20.30 29.91
N ALA A 120 27.64 19.64 31.06
CA ALA A 120 28.73 18.88 31.66
C ALA A 120 29.08 17.65 30.83
N THR A 121 28.10 16.85 30.40
CA THR A 121 28.37 15.60 29.70
C THR A 121 28.57 15.79 28.19
N ASN A 122 27.56 16.24 27.43
CA ASN A 122 27.67 16.32 25.97
C ASN A 122 28.74 17.32 25.50
N THR A 123 28.78 18.53 26.08
CA THR A 123 29.71 19.59 25.65
C THR A 123 31.11 19.37 26.22
N LEU A 124 31.25 19.28 27.55
CA LEU A 124 32.56 19.32 28.20
C LEU A 124 33.24 17.94 28.27
N GLU A 125 32.50 16.83 28.22
CA GLU A 125 33.06 15.48 28.28
C GLU A 125 33.07 14.79 26.90
N ILE A 126 31.92 14.60 26.25
CA ILE A 126 31.84 13.88 24.96
C ILE A 126 32.41 14.71 23.81
N LYS A 127 31.90 15.92 23.57
CA LYS A 127 32.32 16.72 22.42
C LYS A 127 33.79 17.11 22.54
N GLU A 128 34.25 17.49 23.73
CA GLU A 128 35.62 17.96 23.91
C GLU A 128 36.62 16.82 24.10
N LYS A 129 36.25 15.76 24.83
CA LYS A 129 37.16 14.70 25.28
C LYS A 129 36.81 13.31 24.77
N GLY A 130 35.66 13.14 24.11
CA GLY A 130 35.23 11.91 23.48
C GLY A 130 34.49 10.93 24.39
N TRP A 131 34.38 11.15 25.70
CA TRP A 131 33.84 10.16 26.63
C TRP A 131 33.11 10.79 27.82
N ALA A 132 31.93 10.28 28.16
CA ALA A 132 31.13 10.67 29.33
C ALA A 132 31.67 10.06 30.64
N PHE A 133 32.88 10.42 31.07
CA PHE A 133 33.56 9.88 32.26
C PHE A 133 32.67 9.83 33.51
N GLY A 134 31.91 10.90 33.78
CA GLY A 134 30.99 10.98 34.92
C GLY A 134 29.99 9.84 34.94
N GLN A 135 29.19 9.79 33.88
CA GLN A 135 28.10 8.82 33.75
C GLN A 135 28.61 7.40 33.55
N ILE A 136 29.71 7.20 32.82
CA ILE A 136 30.33 5.86 32.66
C ILE A 136 30.79 5.33 34.02
N ALA A 137 31.32 6.18 34.90
CA ALA A 137 31.77 5.77 36.22
C ALA A 137 30.58 5.40 37.14
N ASP A 138 29.50 6.18 37.11
CA ASP A 138 28.29 5.89 37.88
C ASP A 138 27.55 4.65 37.34
N MET A 139 27.53 4.46 36.02
CA MET A 139 27.05 3.25 35.34
C MET A 139 27.81 2.00 35.80
N GLU A 140 29.14 2.06 35.80
CA GLU A 140 29.98 0.93 36.26
C GLU A 140 29.74 0.65 37.74
N ALA A 141 29.64 1.66 38.59
CA ALA A 141 29.36 1.49 40.02
C ALA A 141 27.98 0.84 40.26
N TRP A 142 26.97 1.25 39.49
CA TRP A 142 25.64 0.64 39.55
C TRP A 142 25.66 -0.81 39.09
N PHE A 143 26.34 -1.12 37.98
CA PHE A 143 26.49 -2.50 37.50
C PHE A 143 27.13 -3.41 38.56
N GLN A 144 28.17 -2.96 39.24
CA GLN A 144 28.78 -3.71 40.35
C GLN A 144 27.81 -3.90 41.54
N THR A 145 26.90 -2.95 41.76
CA THR A 145 25.83 -3.07 42.76
C THR A 145 24.78 -4.12 42.36
N LEU A 146 24.41 -4.20 41.08
CA LEU A 146 23.52 -5.26 40.56
C LEU A 146 24.11 -6.65 40.81
N ARG A 147 25.41 -6.80 40.55
CA ARG A 147 26.14 -8.06 40.79
C ARG A 147 26.25 -8.41 42.25
N SER A 148 26.63 -7.45 43.11
CA SER A 148 26.77 -7.71 44.55
C SER A 148 25.45 -8.10 45.21
N ARG A 149 24.32 -7.68 44.64
CA ARG A 149 22.97 -8.07 45.05
C ARG A 149 22.45 -9.35 44.40
N GLY A 150 23.23 -9.99 43.52
CA GLY A 150 22.86 -11.22 42.83
C GLY A 150 21.75 -11.05 41.77
N LEU A 151 21.51 -9.83 41.30
CA LEU A 151 20.54 -9.55 40.22
C LEU A 151 21.12 -9.82 38.84
N ILE A 152 22.45 -9.82 38.73
CA ILE A 152 23.21 -10.27 37.57
C ILE A 152 24.30 -11.20 38.08
N GLY A 153 24.20 -12.49 37.76
CA GLY A 153 25.18 -13.50 38.15
C GLY A 153 26.47 -13.42 37.35
N ASP A 154 27.51 -14.12 37.83
CA ASP A 154 28.85 -14.14 37.21
C ASP A 154 28.91 -14.86 35.85
N THR A 155 27.84 -15.56 35.47
CA THR A 155 27.75 -16.34 34.22
C THR A 155 26.61 -15.89 33.32
N GLU A 156 25.76 -14.99 33.81
CA GLU A 156 24.62 -14.48 33.06
C GLU A 156 25.11 -13.52 31.98
N GLN A 157 24.42 -13.54 30.85
CA GLN A 157 24.63 -12.56 29.79
C GLN A 157 23.51 -11.54 29.83
N VAL A 158 23.86 -10.27 29.65
CA VAL A 158 22.89 -9.18 29.55
C VAL A 158 22.88 -8.64 28.13
N THR A 159 21.70 -8.38 27.60
CA THR A 159 21.56 -7.52 26.41
C THR A 159 21.57 -6.08 26.87
N VAL A 160 22.20 -5.18 26.10
CA VAL A 160 22.35 -3.77 26.47
C VAL A 160 21.63 -2.90 25.47
N THR A 161 20.81 -1.96 25.93
CA THR A 161 20.17 -0.96 25.08
C THR A 161 20.55 0.45 25.48
N GLY A 162 20.53 1.38 24.51
CA GLY A 162 20.75 2.80 24.79
C GLY A 162 20.25 3.71 23.68
N TYR A 163 19.52 4.77 24.04
CA TYR A 163 19.04 5.79 23.11
C TYR A 163 19.81 7.11 23.29
N SER A 164 20.17 7.79 22.20
CA SER A 164 20.85 9.10 22.26
C SER A 164 22.15 9.01 23.11
N LEU A 165 22.30 9.81 24.17
CA LEU A 165 23.40 9.70 25.15
C LEU A 165 23.51 8.29 25.76
N GLY A 166 22.39 7.62 26.00
CA GLY A 166 22.37 6.23 26.46
C GLY A 166 23.05 5.27 25.49
N GLY A 167 23.04 5.56 24.18
CA GLY A 167 23.78 4.81 23.18
C GLY A 167 25.30 4.89 23.36
N HIS A 168 25.81 6.06 23.75
CA HIS A 168 27.22 6.24 24.12
C HIS A 168 27.58 5.40 25.35
N LEU A 169 26.70 5.37 26.34
CA LEU A 169 26.87 4.56 27.56
C LEU A 169 26.83 3.07 27.25
N ALA A 170 25.92 2.62 26.38
CA ALA A 170 25.85 1.22 25.93
C ALA A 170 27.13 0.80 25.20
N ALA A 171 27.68 1.67 24.35
CA ALA A 171 28.96 1.45 23.69
C ALA A 171 30.12 1.37 24.70
N ALA A 172 30.18 2.32 25.64
CA ALA A 172 31.18 2.34 26.70
C ALA A 172 31.10 1.11 27.61
N PHE A 173 29.88 0.68 27.98
CA PHE A 173 29.64 -0.53 28.77
C PHE A 173 30.19 -1.76 28.05
N THR A 174 29.85 -1.92 26.76
CA THR A 174 30.33 -3.02 25.93
C THR A 174 31.86 -3.06 25.90
N GLN A 175 32.49 -1.90 25.68
CA GLN A 175 33.94 -1.75 25.69
C GLN A 175 34.56 -2.12 27.06
N LEU A 176 33.95 -1.69 28.17
CA LEU A 176 34.43 -2.03 29.52
C LEU A 176 34.35 -3.54 29.81
N ARG A 177 33.28 -4.22 29.36
CA ARG A 177 33.13 -5.66 29.55
C ARG A 177 34.19 -6.45 28.80
N GLU A 178 34.50 -6.06 27.56
CA GLU A 178 35.59 -6.65 26.78
C GLU A 178 36.97 -6.44 27.42
N GLU A 179 37.22 -5.24 27.97
CA GLU A 179 38.52 -4.92 28.58
C GLU A 179 38.77 -5.61 29.92
N LYS A 180 37.72 -5.75 30.75
CA LYS A 180 37.84 -6.27 32.12
C LYS A 180 37.65 -7.78 32.23
N ASN A 181 36.87 -8.40 31.33
CA ASN A 181 36.54 -9.83 31.35
C ASN A 181 36.16 -10.35 32.76
N ASP A 182 35.40 -9.56 33.52
CA ASP A 182 35.16 -9.78 34.96
C ASP A 182 33.95 -10.70 35.26
N GLY A 183 33.51 -11.50 34.29
CA GLY A 183 32.35 -12.40 34.39
C GLY A 183 31.05 -11.83 33.83
N GLY A 184 30.87 -10.50 33.82
CA GLY A 184 29.72 -9.87 33.16
C GLY A 184 29.86 -9.91 31.64
N ARG A 185 28.99 -10.65 30.94
CA ARG A 185 29.03 -10.81 29.48
C ARG A 185 27.91 -10.03 28.80
N VAL A 186 28.24 -9.35 27.71
CA VAL A 186 27.25 -8.72 26.83
C VAL A 186 26.81 -9.74 25.78
N ALA A 187 25.53 -10.09 25.77
CA ALA A 187 24.95 -10.97 24.74
C ALA A 187 24.89 -10.23 23.38
N ALA A 188 24.36 -9.02 23.42
CA ALA A 188 24.22 -8.11 22.29
C ALA A 188 24.06 -6.66 22.79
N THR A 189 24.34 -5.70 21.91
CA THR A 189 24.17 -4.26 22.17
C THR A 189 23.32 -3.65 21.07
N TYR A 190 22.27 -2.92 21.46
CA TYR A 190 21.36 -2.23 20.55
C TYR A 190 21.32 -0.74 20.91
N THR A 191 21.87 0.11 20.05
CA THR A 191 21.73 1.55 20.22
C THR A 191 20.64 2.08 19.30
N PHE A 192 19.92 3.12 19.74
CA PHE A 192 18.88 3.78 18.97
C PHE A 192 19.22 5.25 18.86
N ASN A 193 19.46 5.73 17.63
CA ASN A 193 19.99 7.07 17.40
C ASN A 193 21.13 7.43 18.39
N GLY A 194 21.98 6.45 18.73
CA GLY A 194 22.96 6.61 19.81
C GLY A 194 24.05 7.60 19.45
N ALA A 195 24.57 8.37 20.41
CA ALA A 195 25.80 9.13 20.19
C ALA A 195 27.00 8.16 20.12
N GLY A 196 27.92 8.38 19.18
CA GLY A 196 29.14 7.61 19.09
C GLY A 196 30.13 7.90 20.24
N VAL A 197 31.24 7.18 20.27
CA VAL A 197 32.30 7.30 21.28
C VAL A 197 33.58 7.92 20.72
N GLY A 198 34.40 8.46 21.61
CA GLY A 198 35.71 9.00 21.27
C GLY A 198 36.78 7.96 21.01
N VAL A 199 37.97 8.43 20.67
CA VAL A 199 39.15 7.60 20.41
C VAL A 199 40.00 7.49 21.66
N LEU A 200 40.50 6.28 21.94
CA LEU A 200 41.52 6.03 22.95
C LEU A 200 42.92 6.11 22.32
N LYS A 201 43.81 6.90 22.92
CA LYS A 201 45.18 7.15 22.42
C LYS A 201 46.21 6.29 23.14
N ASP A 202 47.35 6.06 22.50
CA ASP A 202 48.53 5.41 23.09
C ASP A 202 48.27 4.04 23.73
N GLY A 203 47.31 3.28 23.19
CA GLY A 203 46.91 1.97 23.73
C GLY A 203 46.22 2.03 25.09
N ALA A 204 45.72 3.20 25.50
CA ALA A 204 44.96 3.35 26.75
C ALA A 204 43.69 2.50 26.73
N LYS A 205 43.32 2.00 27.91
CA LYS A 205 42.07 1.27 28.14
C LYS A 205 41.04 2.17 28.78
N LEU A 206 39.79 2.12 28.32
CA LEU A 206 38.70 2.91 28.90
C LEU A 206 38.55 2.62 30.41
N SER A 207 38.66 1.35 30.78
CA SER A 207 38.61 0.86 32.17
C SER A 207 39.67 1.49 33.07
N GLU A 208 40.87 1.78 32.55
CA GLU A 208 41.91 2.48 33.29
C GLU A 208 41.56 3.95 33.48
N LEU A 209 41.10 4.62 32.42
CA LEU A 209 40.77 6.04 32.46
C LEU A 209 39.58 6.34 33.36
N VAL A 210 38.54 5.49 33.32
CA VAL A 210 37.39 5.57 34.24
C VAL A 210 37.84 5.37 35.68
N ARG A 211 38.78 4.46 35.95
CA ARG A 211 39.35 4.27 37.30
C ARG A 211 40.14 5.50 37.76
N VAL A 212 40.92 6.11 36.88
CA VAL A 212 41.64 7.36 37.16
C VAL A 212 40.65 8.47 37.53
N PHE A 213 39.62 8.66 36.71
CA PHE A 213 38.55 9.62 36.98
C PHE A 213 37.87 9.35 38.33
N GLN A 214 37.44 8.12 38.57
CA GLN A 214 36.75 7.72 39.80
C GLN A 214 37.58 7.99 41.06
N THR A 215 38.89 7.78 40.99
CA THR A 215 39.79 8.02 42.12
C THR A 215 40.01 9.52 42.36
N ALA A 216 40.07 10.30 41.29
CA ALA A 216 40.40 11.72 41.35
C ALA A 216 39.19 12.64 41.63
N ARG A 217 37.96 12.21 41.29
CA ARG A 217 36.76 13.09 41.35
C ARG A 217 36.32 13.49 42.76
N GLY A 218 36.77 12.78 43.79
CA GLY A 218 36.48 13.09 45.19
C GLY A 218 37.30 14.28 45.72
N GLN A 219 36.82 14.91 46.79
CA GLN A 219 37.52 16.05 47.40
C GLN A 219 38.97 15.69 47.76
N GLY A 220 39.93 16.47 47.28
CA GLY A 220 41.36 16.24 47.52
C GLY A 220 42.01 15.19 46.61
N GLY A 221 41.24 14.54 45.74
CA GLY A 221 41.71 13.45 44.87
C GLY A 221 42.77 13.88 43.85
N ASN A 222 42.86 15.17 43.54
CA ASN A 222 43.83 15.73 42.60
C ASN A 222 45.07 16.34 43.27
N ALA A 223 45.22 16.27 44.60
CA ALA A 223 46.33 16.91 45.33
C ALA A 223 47.71 16.56 44.77
N GLY A 224 47.91 15.32 44.32
CA GLY A 224 49.16 14.85 43.72
C GLY A 224 49.55 15.53 42.40
N GLN A 225 48.64 16.26 41.75
CA GLN A 225 48.93 17.05 40.55
C GLN A 225 49.59 18.40 40.88
N PHE A 226 49.52 18.85 42.14
CA PHE A 226 49.98 20.16 42.58
C PHE A 226 51.18 20.01 43.51
N THR A 227 52.37 20.14 42.93
CA THR A 227 53.64 19.82 43.61
C THR A 227 54.43 21.06 44.00
N THR A 228 54.12 22.22 43.42
CA THR A 228 54.72 23.49 43.85
C THR A 228 53.98 24.02 45.06
N GLU A 229 54.69 24.70 45.97
CA GLU A 229 54.10 25.24 47.21
C GLU A 229 52.88 26.12 46.91
N GLU A 230 53.01 27.04 45.95
CA GLU A 230 51.91 27.91 45.53
C GLU A 230 50.75 27.12 44.89
N GLY A 231 51.04 26.14 44.02
CA GLY A 231 50.01 25.32 43.38
C GLY A 231 49.22 24.51 44.41
N ALA A 232 49.92 23.85 45.35
CA ALA A 232 49.31 23.04 46.39
C ALA A 232 48.44 23.87 47.35
N GLN A 233 48.92 25.04 47.76
CA GLN A 233 48.17 25.95 48.63
C GLN A 233 46.87 26.42 47.97
N ARG A 234 46.93 26.85 46.70
CA ARG A 234 45.75 27.33 45.98
C ARG A 234 44.77 26.21 45.66
N TYR A 235 45.27 25.04 45.28
CA TYR A 235 44.42 23.86 45.12
C TYR A 235 43.67 23.52 46.41
N GLY A 236 44.36 23.45 47.56
CA GLY A 236 43.72 23.12 48.84
C GLY A 236 42.61 24.10 49.22
N ALA A 237 42.83 25.40 48.98
CA ALA A 237 41.81 26.43 49.20
C ALA A 237 40.60 26.25 48.27
N LEU A 238 40.84 26.05 46.97
CA LEU A 238 39.77 25.94 45.97
C LEU A 238 39.01 24.61 46.05
N SER A 239 39.68 23.49 46.30
CA SER A 239 39.05 22.17 46.52
C SER A 239 38.13 22.20 47.74
N SER A 240 38.51 22.93 48.80
CA SER A 240 37.64 23.15 49.96
C SER A 240 36.49 24.13 49.66
N ARG A 241 36.76 25.18 48.88
CA ARG A 241 35.73 26.16 48.47
C ARG A 241 34.65 25.52 47.62
N PHE A 242 35.03 24.58 46.74
CA PHE A 242 34.20 23.95 45.71
C PHE A 242 34.18 22.42 45.85
N ALA A 243 33.87 21.95 47.06
CA ALA A 243 33.77 20.54 47.37
C ALA A 243 32.50 19.89 46.75
N PRO A 244 32.50 18.57 46.48
CA PRO A 244 31.33 17.84 46.02
C PRO A 244 30.11 18.04 46.92
N GLY A 245 28.92 18.20 46.31
CA GLY A 245 27.66 18.37 47.03
C GLY A 245 27.40 19.79 47.56
N LYS A 246 28.32 20.74 47.35
CA LYS A 246 28.17 22.13 47.81
C LYS A 246 27.48 22.98 46.74
N ALA A 247 26.48 23.77 47.14
CA ALA A 247 25.84 24.75 46.27
C ALA A 247 26.87 25.79 45.82
N THR A 248 27.25 25.73 44.53
CA THR A 248 28.30 26.57 43.96
C THR A 248 27.72 27.44 42.86
N THR A 249 27.72 28.76 43.06
CA THR A 249 27.16 29.73 42.09
C THR A 249 28.19 30.16 41.05
N ALA A 250 27.71 30.64 39.90
CA ALA A 250 28.56 31.14 38.82
C ALA A 250 29.43 32.33 39.28
N GLU A 251 28.89 33.22 40.12
CA GLU A 251 29.60 34.39 40.65
C GLU A 251 30.80 33.97 41.51
N ALA A 252 30.60 33.02 42.44
CA ALA A 252 31.67 32.55 43.31
C ALA A 252 32.81 31.88 42.53
N ILE A 253 32.50 31.17 41.45
CA ILE A 253 33.49 30.57 40.55
C ILE A 253 34.22 31.68 39.78
N LYS A 254 33.48 32.67 39.25
CA LYS A 254 34.04 33.78 38.47
C LYS A 254 35.04 34.60 39.28
N GLU A 255 34.76 34.89 40.54
CA GLU A 255 35.71 35.54 41.45
C GLU A 255 37.04 34.77 41.53
N SER A 256 36.97 33.44 41.66
CA SER A 256 38.17 32.59 41.74
C SER A 256 38.94 32.54 40.42
N ILE A 257 38.24 32.57 39.28
CA ILE A 257 38.84 32.69 37.95
C ILE A 257 39.59 34.01 37.80
N ASP A 258 38.99 35.12 38.25
CA ASP A 258 39.59 36.45 38.16
C ASP A 258 40.84 36.57 39.04
N GLU A 259 40.78 36.05 40.26
CA GLU A 259 41.94 35.97 41.16
C GLU A 259 43.11 35.19 40.55
N LEU A 260 42.84 34.02 39.94
CA LEU A 260 43.86 33.23 39.26
C LEU A 260 44.38 33.91 37.99
N SER A 261 43.51 34.59 37.24
CA SER A 261 43.89 35.28 36.00
C SER A 261 44.84 36.45 36.29
N VAL A 262 44.52 37.28 37.29
CA VAL A 262 45.42 38.34 37.77
C VAL A 262 46.75 37.77 38.25
N ARG A 263 46.74 36.58 38.89
CA ARG A 263 47.98 35.93 39.32
C ARG A 263 48.83 35.44 38.15
N LEU A 264 48.21 34.88 37.11
CA LEU A 264 48.86 34.35 35.91
C LEU A 264 49.52 35.45 35.05
N GLU A 265 49.00 36.67 35.09
CA GLU A 265 49.59 37.85 34.42
C GLU A 265 50.86 38.37 35.09
N ARG A 266 51.02 38.10 36.40
CA ARG A 266 52.23 38.49 37.14
C ARG A 266 53.38 37.51 36.85
N PRO A 267 54.65 37.92 36.99
CA PRO A 267 55.79 37.01 36.89
C PRO A 267 55.61 35.79 37.80
N ILE A 268 55.81 34.59 37.24
CA ILE A 268 55.79 33.31 37.97
C ILE A 268 57.17 32.69 37.81
N ALA A 269 57.81 32.35 38.93
CA ALA A 269 59.20 31.91 38.97
C ALA A 269 59.43 30.54 38.32
N SER A 270 58.41 29.69 38.26
CA SER A 270 58.48 28.33 37.71
C SER A 270 57.43 28.10 36.65
N GLN A 271 57.85 27.56 35.50
CA GLN A 271 56.94 27.12 34.44
C GLN A 271 55.95 26.06 34.96
N LYS A 272 56.39 25.18 35.87
CA LYS A 272 55.53 24.19 36.53
C LYS A 272 54.44 24.83 37.38
N THR A 273 54.77 25.88 38.14
CA THR A 273 53.77 26.64 38.90
C THR A 273 52.75 27.27 37.94
N ARG A 274 53.19 27.83 36.81
CA ARG A 274 52.28 28.39 35.82
C ARG A 274 51.32 27.32 35.25
N GLU A 275 51.82 26.13 34.94
CA GLU A 275 51.01 25.00 34.45
C GLU A 275 50.00 24.51 35.50
N GLU A 276 50.41 24.40 36.76
CA GLU A 276 49.53 24.04 37.88
C GLU A 276 48.41 25.09 38.08
N LEU A 277 48.74 26.39 38.04
CA LEU A 277 47.75 27.46 38.14
C LEU A 277 46.81 27.51 36.92
N GLN A 278 47.34 27.23 35.72
CA GLN A 278 46.54 27.14 34.50
C GLN A 278 45.53 25.99 34.61
N LEU A 279 45.94 24.81 35.08
CA LEU A 279 45.05 23.67 35.27
C LEU A 279 43.91 23.98 36.25
N LEU A 280 44.18 24.70 37.35
CA LEU A 280 43.13 25.17 38.27
C LEU A 280 42.16 26.12 37.58
N ARG A 281 42.68 27.07 36.79
CA ARG A 281 41.85 28.01 36.02
C ARG A 281 40.97 27.28 35.00
N ASP A 282 41.52 26.30 34.29
CA ASP A 282 40.78 25.51 33.30
C ASP A 282 39.66 24.70 33.97
N GLY A 283 39.94 24.09 35.13
CA GLY A 283 38.92 23.42 35.95
C GLY A 283 37.79 24.38 36.36
N LEU A 284 38.12 25.58 36.86
CA LEU A 284 37.13 26.58 37.24
C LEU A 284 36.34 27.13 36.04
N GLN A 285 36.97 27.32 34.87
CA GLN A 285 36.27 27.77 33.66
C GLN A 285 35.21 26.75 33.21
N ARG A 286 35.53 25.45 33.29
CA ARG A 286 34.58 24.37 33.02
C ARG A 286 33.44 24.36 34.03
N MET A 287 33.73 24.51 35.33
CA MET A 287 32.70 24.65 36.37
C MET A 287 31.80 25.86 36.11
N PHE A 288 32.39 27.01 35.73
CA PHE A 288 31.65 28.24 35.45
C PHE A 288 30.67 28.06 34.30
N SER A 289 31.09 27.35 33.25
CA SER A 289 30.24 26.99 32.12
C SER A 289 29.02 26.16 32.56
N VAL A 290 29.21 25.14 33.40
CA VAL A 290 28.11 24.34 33.97
C VAL A 290 27.21 25.17 34.89
N ALA A 291 27.79 26.01 35.75
CA ALA A 291 27.04 26.85 36.69
C ALA A 291 26.16 27.88 35.98
N ASN A 292 26.65 28.48 34.89
CA ASN A 292 25.87 29.40 34.07
C ASN A 292 24.68 28.70 33.43
N GLU A 293 24.86 27.48 32.92
CA GLU A 293 23.76 26.73 32.33
C GLU A 293 22.73 26.33 33.39
N ALA A 294 23.18 25.85 34.57
CA ALA A 294 22.28 25.57 35.69
C ALA A 294 21.49 26.82 36.10
N GLN A 295 22.13 27.99 36.19
CA GLN A 295 21.46 29.24 36.49
C GLN A 295 20.47 29.65 35.40
N ARG A 296 20.81 29.47 34.11
CA ARG A 296 19.90 29.75 32.98
C ARG A 296 18.63 28.90 33.06
N VAL A 297 18.78 27.58 33.25
CA VAL A 297 17.65 26.65 33.37
C VAL A 297 16.80 26.98 34.60
N ASN A 298 17.45 27.21 35.75
CA ASN A 298 16.77 27.52 37.01
C ASN A 298 16.02 28.86 37.00
N ASN A 299 16.45 29.81 36.17
CA ASN A 299 15.76 31.08 35.96
C ASN A 299 14.53 30.98 35.03
N GLY A 300 14.27 29.78 34.50
CA GLY A 300 13.16 29.50 33.59
C GLY A 300 13.57 29.63 32.13
N ILE A 301 13.33 28.56 31.36
CA ILE A 301 13.40 28.58 29.90
C ILE A 301 11.98 28.80 29.38
N PRO A 302 11.73 29.78 28.48
CA PRO A 302 10.42 29.94 27.84
C PRO A 302 10.02 28.63 27.15
N ASN A 303 8.89 28.05 27.56
CA ASN A 303 8.35 26.79 27.05
C ASN A 303 6.85 26.91 26.80
N GLY A 304 6.37 26.29 25.72
CA GLY A 304 4.96 26.33 25.31
C GLY A 304 3.98 25.78 26.34
N ASP A 305 4.34 24.74 27.12
CA ASP A 305 3.33 24.06 27.96
C ASP A 305 3.76 23.66 29.39
N SER A 306 5.03 23.84 29.81
CA SER A 306 5.45 23.70 31.24
C SER A 306 6.86 24.26 31.49
N PRO A 307 7.10 25.01 32.58
CA PRO A 307 8.43 25.50 32.92
C PRO A 307 9.35 24.33 33.32
N ALA A 308 10.60 24.40 32.87
CA ALA A 308 11.62 23.43 33.24
C ALA A 308 11.85 23.42 34.77
N ARG A 309 11.85 22.25 35.40
CA ARG A 309 12.23 22.08 36.80
C ARG A 309 13.76 22.14 36.92
N GLY A 310 14.26 23.28 37.37
CA GLY A 310 15.68 23.46 37.62
C GLY A 310 16.31 22.42 38.54
N VAL A 311 17.56 22.00 38.25
CA VAL A 311 18.35 21.11 39.11
C VAL A 311 19.03 21.94 40.21
N ALA A 312 18.97 21.46 41.46
CA ALA A 312 19.68 22.11 42.54
C ALA A 312 21.21 22.10 42.29
N LEU A 313 21.91 23.13 42.74
CA LEU A 313 23.36 23.22 42.50
C LEU A 313 24.16 22.20 43.32
N THR A 314 23.64 21.77 44.48
CA THR A 314 24.22 20.69 45.30
C THR A 314 24.22 19.34 44.58
N ASP A 315 23.44 19.27 43.52
CA ASP A 315 22.97 18.06 42.90
C ASP A 315 23.64 17.79 41.55
N ILE A 316 24.62 18.62 41.20
CA ILE A 316 25.42 18.59 39.97
C ILE A 316 26.87 18.28 40.34
N ALA A 317 27.33 17.06 40.10
CA ALA A 317 28.69 16.63 40.43
C ALA A 317 29.77 17.48 39.72
N ALA A 318 29.46 17.94 38.51
CA ALA A 318 30.32 18.76 37.67
C ALA A 318 30.60 20.18 38.22
N LEU A 319 29.90 20.60 39.30
CA LEU A 319 30.18 21.83 40.04
C LEU A 319 31.25 21.66 41.13
N ALA A 320 31.84 20.48 41.27
CA ALA A 320 33.03 20.28 42.11
C ALA A 320 34.33 20.50 41.31
N LEU A 321 35.32 21.15 41.92
CA LEU A 321 36.61 21.37 41.26
C LEU A 321 37.31 20.05 40.94
N ASP A 322 37.34 19.14 41.91
CA ASP A 322 37.99 17.84 41.75
C ASP A 322 37.34 16.97 40.66
N TYR A 323 36.05 17.16 40.38
CA TYR A 323 35.38 16.52 39.26
C TYR A 323 35.95 17.00 37.92
N GLN A 324 36.03 18.32 37.70
CA GLN A 324 36.54 18.87 36.43
C GLN A 324 38.03 18.56 36.22
N LEU A 325 38.82 18.60 37.28
CA LEU A 325 40.23 18.19 37.24
C LEU A 325 40.38 16.70 36.93
N ALA A 326 39.51 15.84 37.46
CA ALA A 326 39.49 14.42 37.15
C ALA A 326 39.15 14.16 35.67
N VAL A 327 38.19 14.89 35.09
CA VAL A 327 37.90 14.82 33.64
C VAL A 327 39.14 15.19 32.82
N LEU A 328 39.76 16.33 33.13
CA LEU A 328 40.96 16.79 32.43
C LEU A 328 42.13 15.81 32.56
N GLN A 329 42.26 15.13 33.70
CA GLN A 329 43.28 14.11 33.94
C GLN A 329 43.01 12.84 33.13
N ALA A 330 41.79 12.30 33.17
CA ALA A 330 41.40 11.09 32.45
C ALA A 330 41.45 11.28 30.93
N ALA A 331 41.08 12.47 30.46
CA ALA A 331 41.04 12.82 29.04
C ALA A 331 42.41 12.99 28.37
N ARG A 332 43.53 12.94 29.11
CA ARG A 332 44.88 13.13 28.52
C ARG A 332 45.19 12.11 27.42
N LYS A 333 44.60 10.92 27.51
CA LYS A 333 44.77 9.83 26.53
C LYS A 333 43.52 9.56 25.71
N THR A 334 42.65 10.56 25.54
CA THR A 334 41.46 10.45 24.69
C THR A 334 41.48 11.47 23.56
N GLY A 335 40.59 11.28 22.60
CA GLY A 335 40.31 12.21 21.52
C GLY A 335 38.89 12.04 21.01
N THR A 336 38.52 12.88 20.05
CA THR A 336 37.19 12.90 19.42
C THR A 336 37.28 12.35 18.00
N GLY A 337 36.23 11.71 17.51
CA GLY A 337 35.99 11.48 16.07
C GLY A 337 35.45 12.72 15.38
N ASP A 338 34.93 12.58 14.14
CA ASP A 338 34.24 13.70 13.50
C ASP A 338 33.01 14.07 14.31
N THR A 339 32.94 15.36 14.66
CA THR A 339 31.92 15.86 15.58
C THR A 339 30.56 16.03 14.93
N VAL A 340 30.50 16.07 13.59
CA VAL A 340 29.27 16.04 12.76
C VAL A 340 29.62 15.47 11.38
N ALA A 341 29.31 14.19 11.14
CA ALA A 341 29.43 13.61 9.80
C ALA A 341 28.14 13.89 8.99
N ILE A 342 28.23 14.86 8.06
CA ILE A 342 27.12 15.21 7.14
C ILE A 342 26.92 14.10 6.09
N TRP A 343 27.96 13.34 5.79
CA TRP A 343 27.98 12.30 4.77
C TRP A 343 28.25 10.94 5.40
N GLY A 344 27.20 10.30 5.91
CA GLY A 344 27.28 8.98 6.56
C GLY A 344 27.80 9.04 8.00
N ARG A 345 28.06 7.87 8.58
CA ARG A 345 28.42 7.69 10.00
C ARG A 345 29.78 7.00 10.12
N ASP A 346 30.64 7.52 10.98
CA ASP A 346 31.99 7.02 11.22
C ASP A 346 31.98 5.69 11.97
N THR A 347 32.02 4.59 11.23
CA THR A 347 32.11 3.24 11.82
C THR A 347 33.54 2.75 11.98
N ILE A 348 33.84 2.23 13.15
CA ILE A 348 35.10 1.53 13.44
C ILE A 348 35.06 0.19 12.71
N SER A 349 36.10 -0.08 11.89
CA SER A 349 36.21 -1.30 11.10
C SER A 349 37.28 -2.25 11.66
N PRO A 350 36.99 -3.55 11.82
CA PRO A 350 35.67 -4.17 11.68
C PRO A 350 34.72 -3.77 12.83
N THR A 351 33.42 -3.76 12.56
CA THR A 351 32.41 -3.54 13.60
C THR A 351 32.40 -4.69 14.61
N LYS A 352 31.95 -4.41 15.83
CA LYS A 352 31.84 -5.41 16.89
C LYS A 352 30.71 -6.41 16.57
N PRO A 353 30.92 -7.72 16.80
CA PRO A 353 29.86 -8.71 16.61
C PRO A 353 28.72 -8.47 17.59
N ASN A 354 27.48 -8.76 17.19
CA ASN A 354 26.25 -8.57 17.98
C ASN A 354 26.04 -7.15 18.52
N PHE A 355 26.68 -6.14 17.92
CA PHE A 355 26.44 -4.73 18.19
C PHE A 355 25.70 -4.13 16.99
N TYR A 356 24.49 -3.63 17.22
CA TYR A 356 23.64 -3.01 16.22
C TYR A 356 23.44 -1.53 16.55
N ASP A 357 23.80 -0.66 15.61
CA ASP A 357 23.55 0.78 15.70
C ASP A 357 22.31 1.12 14.86
N LEU A 358 21.15 1.16 15.52
CA LEU A 358 19.86 1.45 14.90
C LEU A 358 19.61 2.95 14.85
N TYR A 359 18.98 3.40 13.77
CA TYR A 359 18.67 4.81 13.60
C TYR A 359 17.53 5.06 12.64
N GLY A 360 16.87 6.19 12.80
CA GLY A 360 15.88 6.67 11.84
C GLY A 360 16.56 7.04 10.52
N SER A 361 16.22 6.35 9.44
CA SER A 361 16.65 6.64 8.07
C SER A 361 15.49 7.22 7.26
N ASN A 362 15.81 8.09 6.31
CA ASN A 362 14.85 8.80 5.47
C ASN A 362 15.04 8.50 3.97
N PHE A 363 14.46 9.28 3.08
CA PHE A 363 14.52 9.17 1.62
C PHE A 363 15.88 9.62 1.04
N GLY A 364 16.94 8.84 1.28
CA GLY A 364 18.22 8.97 0.56
C GLY A 364 19.41 9.46 1.39
N SER A 365 20.60 9.49 0.77
CA SER A 365 21.89 9.56 1.49
C SER A 365 22.25 10.91 2.10
N LEU A 366 21.62 12.01 1.67
CA LEU A 366 21.71 13.31 2.33
C LEU A 366 20.68 13.45 3.46
N ASP A 367 19.57 12.73 3.35
CA ASP A 367 18.40 12.81 4.23
C ASP A 367 18.44 11.81 5.40
N ASP A 368 19.37 10.85 5.38
CA ASP A 368 19.70 9.93 6.48
C ASP A 368 20.49 10.59 7.65
N PHE A 369 20.49 11.92 7.71
CA PHE A 369 21.26 12.67 8.69
C PHE A 369 20.54 12.78 10.04
N SER A 370 21.16 12.24 11.08
CA SER A 370 20.89 12.60 12.48
C SER A 370 22.19 13.09 13.11
N ALA A 371 22.21 14.34 13.57
CA ALA A 371 23.41 14.96 14.14
C ALA A 371 23.99 14.16 15.32
N VAL A 372 23.13 13.52 16.11
CA VAL A 372 23.56 12.68 17.24
C VAL A 372 23.99 11.31 16.75
N ALA A 373 23.18 10.64 15.93
CA ALA A 373 23.45 9.29 15.46
C ALA A 373 24.66 9.22 14.49
N ASN A 374 25.08 10.35 13.91
CA ASN A 374 26.24 10.45 13.04
C ASN A 374 27.46 11.08 13.73
N SER A 375 27.37 11.36 15.03
CA SER A 375 28.47 11.96 15.78
C SER A 375 29.48 10.91 16.27
N GLN A 376 30.76 11.25 16.24
CA GLN A 376 31.84 10.42 16.81
C GLN A 376 31.88 9.02 16.20
N TRP A 377 32.64 8.10 16.81
CA TRP A 377 32.85 6.76 16.27
C TRP A 377 31.82 5.74 16.75
N HIS A 378 31.42 4.85 15.85
CA HIS A 378 30.43 3.82 16.08
C HIS A 378 31.03 2.42 15.98
N TYR A 379 30.75 1.56 16.95
CA TYR A 379 31.23 0.18 16.96
C TYR A 379 30.25 -0.80 16.34
N GLY A 380 28.97 -0.45 16.24
CA GLY A 380 27.92 -1.34 15.78
C GLY A 380 27.81 -1.42 14.27
N ARG A 381 27.13 -2.47 13.81
CA ARG A 381 26.63 -2.56 12.44
C ARG A 381 25.53 -1.52 12.25
N GLN A 382 25.73 -0.60 11.30
CA GLN A 382 24.71 0.34 10.87
C GLN A 382 23.44 -0.41 10.45
N THR A 383 22.33 -0.03 11.07
CA THR A 383 21.02 -0.67 10.89
C THR A 383 19.97 0.42 10.69
N PRO A 384 19.81 0.95 9.46
CA PRO A 384 18.82 1.97 9.17
C PRO A 384 17.41 1.40 9.37
N ILE A 385 16.58 2.14 10.11
CA ILE A 385 15.16 1.89 10.26
C ILE A 385 14.45 3.02 9.53
N TRP A 386 13.77 2.69 8.43
CA TRP A 386 13.01 3.68 7.71
C TRP A 386 11.96 4.30 8.64
N ILE A 387 12.02 5.60 8.80
CA ILE A 387 11.02 6.42 9.48
C ILE A 387 10.40 7.32 8.40
N GLU A 388 9.13 7.69 8.58
CA GLU A 388 8.41 8.54 7.63
C GLU A 388 9.23 9.76 7.19
N ASP A 389 8.97 10.28 5.99
CA ASP A 389 9.79 11.38 5.48
C ASP A 389 9.77 12.60 6.39
N GLN A 390 10.95 12.96 6.89
CA GLN A 390 11.17 14.07 7.81
C GLN A 390 12.01 15.17 7.16
N PRO A 391 11.71 16.44 7.44
CA PRO A 391 12.55 17.51 6.95
C PRO A 391 13.93 17.44 7.60
N LEU A 392 14.98 17.67 6.80
CA LEU A 392 16.38 17.72 7.24
C LEU A 392 16.61 18.65 8.45
N TYR A 393 15.85 19.74 8.52
CA TYR A 393 15.91 20.74 9.58
C TYR A 393 14.51 21.23 9.92
N ARG A 394 14.32 21.53 11.21
CA ARG A 394 13.08 22.12 11.76
C ARG A 394 13.37 23.36 12.58
N GLY A 395 12.40 24.27 12.60
CA GLY A 395 12.44 25.51 13.37
C GLY A 395 13.48 26.51 12.87
N ASN A 396 13.70 27.54 13.68
CA ASN A 396 14.88 28.40 13.53
C ASN A 396 16.16 27.69 14.04
N VAL A 397 16.09 26.43 14.46
CA VAL A 397 17.12 25.73 15.26
C VAL A 397 18.52 25.84 14.68
N ILE A 398 18.78 25.68 13.38
CA ILE A 398 20.17 25.83 12.88
C ILE A 398 20.65 27.29 12.94
N ALA A 399 19.77 28.26 12.71
CA ALA A 399 20.09 29.69 12.82
C ALA A 399 20.12 30.18 14.27
N ASP A 400 19.32 29.59 15.16
CA ASP A 400 19.21 29.91 16.58
C ASP A 400 20.23 29.15 17.43
N VAL A 401 20.49 27.88 17.15
CA VAL A 401 21.66 27.14 17.67
C VAL A 401 22.91 27.80 17.12
N GLY A 402 22.98 28.11 15.83
CA GLY A 402 24.11 28.84 15.25
C GLY A 402 24.34 30.20 15.89
N SER A 403 23.29 31.00 16.08
CA SER A 403 23.39 32.35 16.66
C SER A 403 23.52 32.37 18.18
N ALA A 404 22.86 31.47 18.92
CA ALA A 404 23.03 31.27 20.35
C ALA A 404 24.40 30.68 20.66
N SER A 405 24.88 29.74 19.84
CA SER A 405 26.22 29.19 19.96
C SER A 405 27.29 30.21 19.59
N TRP A 406 27.02 31.07 18.61
CA TRP A 406 27.89 32.19 18.26
C TRP A 406 27.93 33.26 19.36
N ARG A 407 26.78 33.63 19.93
CA ARG A 407 26.69 34.58 21.06
C ARG A 407 27.32 34.02 22.34
N ALA A 408 27.21 32.70 22.57
CA ALA A 408 27.73 32.01 23.76
C ALA A 408 29.15 31.45 23.59
N HIS A 409 29.71 31.46 22.38
CA HIS A 409 31.00 30.84 22.01
C HIS A 409 31.09 29.33 22.32
N GLU A 410 29.95 28.61 22.37
CA GLU A 410 29.86 27.17 22.67
C GLU A 410 28.60 26.55 22.00
N PRO A 411 28.60 25.28 21.57
CA PRO A 411 27.43 24.64 20.94
C PRO A 411 26.27 24.49 21.94
N ARG A 412 25.15 25.17 21.70
CA ARG A 412 23.93 25.02 22.52
C ARG A 412 22.90 24.18 21.78
N LEU A 413 22.75 22.92 22.18
CA LEU A 413 21.75 22.01 21.59
C LEU A 413 20.30 22.35 21.99
N LEU A 414 20.12 23.11 23.07
CA LEU A 414 18.81 23.60 23.54
C LEU A 414 18.75 25.11 23.34
N VAL A 415 17.82 25.56 22.49
CA VAL A 415 17.48 26.97 22.28
C VAL A 415 16.23 27.34 23.08
N ASP A 416 16.04 28.63 23.36
CA ASP A 416 14.80 29.13 23.95
C ASP A 416 13.60 28.80 23.03
N ASP A 417 12.40 28.59 23.59
CA ASP A 417 11.20 28.16 22.85
C ASP A 417 11.34 26.77 22.16
N PHE A 418 12.01 25.80 22.80
CA PHE A 418 12.17 24.44 22.26
C PHE A 418 10.84 23.77 21.85
N GLY A 419 9.73 24.04 22.56
CA GLY A 419 8.39 23.57 22.15
C GLY A 419 7.85 24.12 20.82
N LYS A 420 8.56 25.07 20.19
CA LYS A 420 8.33 25.57 18.82
C LYS A 420 9.47 25.20 17.87
N ASN A 421 10.49 24.47 18.35
CA ASN A 421 11.82 24.30 17.77
C ASN A 421 12.36 22.88 18.10
N ASP A 422 11.52 21.85 17.96
CA ASP A 422 11.92 20.48 18.27
C ASP A 422 13.09 20.03 17.37
N PHE A 423 14.12 19.50 18.02
CA PHE A 423 15.27 18.85 17.39
C PHE A 423 14.77 17.76 16.44
N GLY A 424 15.33 17.69 15.23
CA GLY A 424 14.79 16.95 14.09
C GLY A 424 14.20 15.58 14.41
N ASP A 425 12.99 15.34 13.89
CA ASP A 425 12.20 14.11 14.05
C ASP A 425 12.96 12.82 13.68
N THR A 426 14.05 12.92 12.91
CA THR A 426 14.92 11.77 12.63
C THR A 426 15.60 11.20 13.88
N HIS A 427 15.71 12.01 14.95
CA HIS A 427 16.20 11.58 16.24
C HIS A 427 15.11 10.99 17.15
N SER A 428 13.89 10.72 16.68
CA SER A 428 12.78 10.23 17.53
C SER A 428 12.77 8.71 17.77
N LEU A 429 12.85 8.29 19.04
CA LEU A 429 12.66 6.89 19.43
C LEU A 429 11.22 6.40 19.18
N ALA A 430 10.22 7.28 19.38
CA ALA A 430 8.82 6.94 19.15
C ALA A 430 8.55 6.61 17.68
N LEU A 431 9.10 7.39 16.73
CA LEU A 431 8.98 7.11 15.30
C LEU A 431 9.65 5.80 14.90
N ILE A 432 10.84 5.50 15.46
CA ILE A 432 11.50 4.21 15.24
C ILE A 432 10.59 3.06 15.68
N ILE A 433 9.97 3.18 16.86
CA ILE A 433 9.06 2.15 17.39
C ILE A 433 7.81 2.03 16.55
N ASP A 434 7.16 3.13 16.18
CA ASP A 434 5.92 3.11 15.39
C ASP A 434 6.19 2.46 14.02
N SER A 435 7.28 2.82 13.35
CA SER A 435 7.70 2.18 12.11
C SER A 435 8.02 0.68 12.30
N LEU A 436 8.78 0.33 13.33
CA LEU A 436 9.09 -1.08 13.64
C LEU A 436 7.83 -1.87 14.00
N THR A 437 6.83 -1.25 14.61
CA THR A 437 5.54 -1.89 14.95
C THR A 437 4.79 -2.24 13.68
N VAL A 438 4.69 -1.31 12.72
CA VAL A 438 4.08 -1.56 11.42
C VAL A 438 4.84 -2.64 10.65
N GLN A 439 6.18 -2.56 10.60
CA GLN A 439 7.01 -3.58 9.95
C GLN A 439 6.88 -4.95 10.62
N SER A 440 6.79 -5.00 11.95
CA SER A 440 6.60 -6.22 12.73
C SER A 440 5.24 -6.85 12.45
N ALA A 441 4.17 -6.05 12.32
CA ALA A 441 2.84 -6.54 11.94
C ALA A 441 2.87 -7.24 10.56
N LEU A 442 3.52 -6.63 9.57
CA LEU A 442 3.72 -7.25 8.26
C LEU A 442 4.61 -8.50 8.30
N ALA A 443 5.67 -8.48 9.11
CA ALA A 443 6.55 -9.63 9.30
C ALA A 443 5.86 -10.80 10.01
N LYS A 444 4.89 -10.56 10.90
CA LYS A 444 4.07 -11.63 11.50
C LYS A 444 3.15 -12.30 10.47
N MET A 445 2.62 -11.51 9.53
CA MET A 445 1.82 -12.02 8.41
C MET A 445 2.68 -12.83 7.41
N MET A 446 3.86 -12.30 7.06
CA MET A 446 4.83 -12.91 6.13
C MET A 446 6.25 -12.94 6.75
N PRO A 447 6.60 -13.98 7.53
CA PRO A 447 7.90 -14.07 8.22
C PRO A 447 9.12 -14.09 7.30
N THR A 448 8.93 -14.44 6.03
CA THR A 448 9.96 -14.50 4.99
C THR A 448 10.08 -13.21 4.19
N ILE A 449 9.34 -12.15 4.56
CA ILE A 449 9.40 -10.87 3.84
C ILE A 449 10.81 -10.29 3.87
N ASP A 450 11.31 -9.91 2.70
CA ASP A 450 12.62 -9.29 2.56
C ASP A 450 12.59 -7.87 3.17
N PRO A 451 13.61 -7.46 3.97
CA PRO A 451 13.67 -6.12 4.54
C PRO A 451 13.63 -4.99 3.49
N GLY A 452 14.19 -5.21 2.30
CA GLY A 452 14.13 -4.25 1.20
C GLY A 452 12.71 -4.09 0.64
N VAL A 453 11.90 -5.15 0.66
CA VAL A 453 10.48 -5.08 0.31
C VAL A 453 9.70 -4.28 1.36
N LEU A 454 9.95 -4.48 2.66
CA LEU A 454 9.32 -3.67 3.72
C LEU A 454 9.61 -2.17 3.54
N VAL A 455 10.88 -1.82 3.30
CA VAL A 455 11.26 -0.43 3.02
C VAL A 455 10.59 0.09 1.75
N GLY A 456 10.54 -0.72 0.69
CA GLY A 456 9.86 -0.34 -0.55
C GLY A 456 8.36 -0.08 -0.37
N ILE A 457 7.69 -0.85 0.50
CA ILE A 457 6.26 -0.70 0.86
C ILE A 457 6.04 0.60 1.63
N LEU A 458 6.88 0.86 2.63
CA LEU A 458 6.80 2.09 3.41
C LEU A 458 6.99 3.32 2.52
N LYS A 459 7.99 3.29 1.64
CA LYS A 459 8.21 4.33 0.62
C LYS A 459 7.03 4.47 -0.34
N ALA A 460 6.44 3.36 -0.79
CA ALA A 460 5.25 3.37 -1.65
C ALA A 460 4.02 3.98 -0.96
N SER A 461 4.01 4.04 0.37
CA SER A 461 2.91 4.59 1.18
C SER A 461 3.08 6.09 1.48
N SER A 462 4.24 6.66 1.16
CA SER A 462 4.60 8.06 1.40
C SER A 462 4.05 8.96 0.30
N GLU A 463 2.96 9.68 0.56
CA GLU A 463 2.25 10.47 -0.46
C GLU A 463 2.73 11.93 -0.54
N LEU A 464 3.39 12.43 0.51
CA LEU A 464 3.90 13.78 0.60
C LEU A 464 5.42 13.76 0.78
N ARG A 465 6.09 14.79 0.24
CA ARG A 465 7.50 15.03 0.51
C ARG A 465 7.64 15.95 1.70
N ALA A 466 8.59 15.65 2.58
CA ALA A 466 8.95 16.54 3.65
C ALA A 466 9.51 17.86 3.12
N ALA A 467 9.12 18.96 3.76
CA ALA A 467 9.53 20.30 3.36
C ALA A 467 10.21 21.00 4.54
N ALA A 468 11.40 21.53 4.29
CA ALA A 468 12.14 22.32 5.26
C ALA A 468 12.04 23.80 4.86
N ASP A 469 11.26 24.58 5.61
CA ASP A 469 11.10 26.02 5.38
C ASP A 469 11.82 26.79 6.48
N ALA A 470 12.80 27.61 6.10
CA ALA A 470 13.63 28.38 7.03
C ALA A 470 12.77 29.23 7.98
N GLY A 471 12.94 29.01 9.28
CA GLY A 471 12.21 29.71 10.34
C GLY A 471 10.79 29.23 10.62
N THR A 472 10.43 28.05 10.12
CA THR A 472 9.22 27.31 10.48
C THR A 472 9.58 25.94 11.02
N GLN A 473 8.63 25.21 11.61
CA GLN A 473 8.80 23.81 12.04
C GLN A 473 9.07 22.82 10.87
N GLY A 474 8.99 23.25 9.60
CA GLY A 474 8.98 22.34 8.47
C GLY A 474 7.69 21.50 8.44
N LYS A 475 7.61 20.58 7.47
CA LYS A 475 6.51 19.63 7.33
C LYS A 475 7.08 18.23 7.12
N ALA A 476 6.61 17.27 7.90
CA ALA A 476 6.81 15.86 7.59
C ALA A 476 5.88 15.44 6.46
N ASP A 477 6.16 14.30 5.83
CA ASP A 477 5.11 13.57 5.12
C ASP A 477 3.99 13.25 6.12
N GLY A 478 4.36 12.55 7.20
CA GLY A 478 3.47 12.26 8.32
C GLY A 478 2.29 11.37 7.97
N THR A 479 2.20 10.82 6.75
CA THR A 479 1.07 9.98 6.29
C THR A 479 1.46 8.54 5.97
N SER A 480 2.75 8.20 5.94
CA SER A 480 3.20 6.96 5.34
C SER A 480 2.79 5.72 6.15
N LEU A 481 2.89 5.78 7.49
CA LEU A 481 2.45 4.68 8.35
C LEU A 481 0.92 4.57 8.35
N GLU A 482 0.20 5.69 8.46
CA GLU A 482 -1.27 5.72 8.44
C GLU A 482 -1.83 5.18 7.13
N ASN A 483 -1.27 5.58 5.98
CA ASN A 483 -1.71 5.12 4.66
C ASN A 483 -1.53 3.62 4.49
N LEU A 484 -0.38 3.08 4.93
CA LEU A 484 -0.12 1.65 4.91
C LEU A 484 -1.08 0.89 5.83
N VAL A 485 -1.25 1.35 7.07
CA VAL A 485 -2.14 0.71 8.04
C VAL A 485 -3.60 0.80 7.58
N ASN A 486 -4.04 1.92 7.01
CA ASN A 486 -5.36 2.06 6.41
C ASN A 486 -5.57 1.09 5.24
N ALA A 487 -4.57 0.91 4.38
CA ALA A 487 -4.64 -0.03 3.26
C ALA A 487 -4.75 -1.47 3.75
N VAL A 488 -3.92 -1.87 4.71
CA VAL A 488 -3.98 -3.21 5.32
C VAL A 488 -5.31 -3.42 6.05
N ALA A 489 -5.81 -2.42 6.79
CA ALA A 489 -7.11 -2.47 7.45
C ALA A 489 -8.25 -2.70 6.45
N ARG A 490 -8.25 -2.01 5.31
CA ARG A 490 -9.24 -2.21 4.24
C ARG A 490 -9.20 -3.62 3.65
N ILE A 491 -7.99 -4.17 3.45
CA ILE A 491 -7.81 -5.55 2.97
C ILE A 491 -8.42 -6.55 3.96
N PHE A 492 -8.26 -6.35 5.27
CA PHE A 492 -8.82 -7.25 6.29
C PHE A 492 -10.26 -6.91 6.71
N GLY A 493 -10.87 -5.88 6.12
CA GLY A 493 -12.22 -5.43 6.49
C GLY A 493 -12.33 -4.90 7.93
N VAL A 494 -11.24 -4.36 8.47
CA VAL A 494 -11.22 -3.74 9.80
C VAL A 494 -11.88 -2.37 9.72
N SER A 495 -13.07 -2.25 10.32
CA SER A 495 -13.87 -1.02 10.32
C SER A 495 -13.28 0.08 11.21
N GLY A 496 -13.54 1.34 10.85
CA GLY A 496 -13.23 2.51 11.66
C GLY A 496 -12.80 3.69 10.81
N THR A 497 -12.84 4.90 11.39
CA THR A 497 -12.39 6.12 10.71
C THR A 497 -10.96 5.95 10.20
N ALA A 498 -10.72 6.32 8.94
CA ALA A 498 -9.37 6.24 8.36
C ALA A 498 -8.40 7.09 9.20
N LEU A 499 -7.23 6.51 9.48
CA LEU A 499 -6.16 7.22 10.17
C LEU A 499 -5.69 8.39 9.31
N LYS A 500 -5.42 9.53 9.94
CA LYS A 500 -5.00 10.77 9.29
C LYS A 500 -3.70 11.27 9.90
N GLY A 501 -2.65 11.20 9.12
CA GLY A 501 -1.31 11.65 9.48
C GLY A 501 -1.17 13.16 9.67
N ASP A 502 -0.47 13.62 10.72
CA ASP A 502 -0.23 15.05 10.97
C ASP A 502 1.06 15.55 10.31
N THR A 503 0.92 16.31 9.22
CA THR A 503 2.04 16.84 8.42
C THR A 503 2.81 17.96 9.13
N ARG A 504 2.27 18.54 10.20
CA ARG A 504 2.94 19.58 11.00
C ARG A 504 4.07 19.01 11.87
N GLY A 505 4.19 17.69 11.92
CA GLY A 505 5.15 17.00 12.77
C GLY A 505 4.67 16.84 14.21
N GLY A 506 5.40 16.06 15.01
CA GLY A 506 5.02 15.76 16.40
C GLY A 506 3.87 14.75 16.53
N THR A 507 3.40 14.13 15.44
CA THR A 507 2.43 13.02 15.42
C THR A 507 2.88 11.88 16.33
N TRP A 508 4.18 11.58 16.32
CA TRP A 508 4.87 10.63 17.19
C TRP A 508 4.96 11.05 18.67
N ALA A 509 4.57 12.27 19.03
CA ALA A 509 4.48 12.74 20.41
C ALA A 509 3.03 12.85 20.91
N ARG A 510 2.05 12.93 20.00
CA ARG A 510 0.62 13.08 20.31
C ARG A 510 -0.04 11.71 20.50
N MET A 511 -0.55 11.47 21.71
CA MET A 511 -1.26 10.24 22.03
C MET A 511 -2.67 10.23 21.45
N GLU A 512 -3.41 11.32 21.65
CA GLU A 512 -4.79 11.49 21.22
C GLU A 512 -4.90 12.27 19.91
N GLY A 513 -5.98 12.04 19.16
CA GLY A 513 -6.29 12.80 17.95
C GLY A 513 -6.64 14.26 18.25
N ALA A 514 -6.19 15.16 17.37
CA ALA A 514 -6.44 16.60 17.48
C ALA A 514 -6.46 17.24 16.08
N ASP A 515 -7.23 18.32 15.92
CA ASP A 515 -7.36 19.08 14.65
C ASP A 515 -7.73 18.23 13.42
N GLY A 516 -8.44 17.12 13.62
CA GLY A 516 -8.81 16.19 12.54
C GLY A 516 -7.73 15.17 12.16
N TYR A 517 -6.57 15.16 12.85
CA TYR A 517 -5.53 14.15 12.71
C TYR A 517 -5.67 13.04 13.75
N SER A 518 -5.12 11.88 13.43
CA SER A 518 -5.06 10.72 14.31
C SER A 518 -3.84 10.79 15.23
N GLY A 519 -4.03 10.35 16.48
CA GLY A 519 -2.93 10.18 17.43
C GLY A 519 -2.37 8.76 17.41
N ARG A 520 -1.24 8.54 18.08
CA ARG A 520 -0.59 7.21 18.16
C ARG A 520 -1.50 6.14 18.76
N ALA A 521 -2.36 6.49 19.71
CA ALA A 521 -3.28 5.53 20.32
C ALA A 521 -4.19 4.90 19.26
N GLN A 522 -4.66 5.68 18.28
CA GLN A 522 -5.52 5.18 17.20
C GLN A 522 -4.73 4.33 16.19
N LEU A 523 -3.48 4.69 15.86
CA LEU A 523 -2.60 3.90 14.99
C LEU A 523 -2.35 2.51 15.59
N HIS A 524 -1.94 2.47 16.86
CA HIS A 524 -1.64 1.22 17.58
C HIS A 524 -2.89 0.36 17.80
N GLN A 525 -4.03 0.98 18.12
CA GLN A 525 -5.30 0.26 18.20
C GLN A 525 -5.67 -0.38 16.85
N ARG A 526 -5.51 0.33 15.73
CA ARG A 526 -5.82 -0.23 14.41
C ARG A 526 -4.90 -1.41 14.06
N LEU A 527 -3.63 -1.34 14.44
CA LEU A 527 -2.69 -2.46 14.27
C LEU A 527 -3.10 -3.68 15.10
N ASP A 528 -3.56 -3.48 16.33
CA ASP A 528 -4.08 -4.56 17.19
C ASP A 528 -5.35 -5.18 16.60
N ASP A 529 -6.28 -4.36 16.08
CA ASP A 529 -7.49 -4.84 15.41
C ASP A 529 -7.14 -5.70 14.17
N ILE A 530 -6.16 -5.29 13.37
CA ILE A 530 -5.65 -6.06 12.23
C ILE A 530 -5.01 -7.37 12.70
N ALA A 531 -4.13 -7.31 13.70
CA ALA A 531 -3.45 -8.48 14.25
C ALA A 531 -4.46 -9.50 14.79
N LYS A 532 -5.52 -9.02 15.45
CA LYS A 532 -6.64 -9.83 15.92
C LYS A 532 -7.33 -10.57 14.78
N VAL A 533 -7.67 -9.90 13.68
CA VAL A 533 -8.27 -10.57 12.52
C VAL A 533 -7.34 -11.65 11.94
N VAL A 534 -6.06 -11.33 11.74
CA VAL A 534 -5.06 -12.29 11.22
C VAL A 534 -4.95 -13.52 12.13
N LYS A 535 -4.92 -13.31 13.44
CA LYS A 535 -4.84 -14.38 14.45
C LYS A 535 -6.11 -15.21 14.51
N ASP A 536 -7.28 -14.58 14.61
CA ASP A 536 -8.58 -15.25 14.71
C ASP A 536 -8.87 -16.10 13.46
N GLN A 537 -8.39 -15.66 12.29
CA GLN A 537 -8.48 -16.41 11.02
C GLN A 537 -7.33 -17.41 10.80
N SER A 538 -6.40 -17.54 11.75
CA SER A 538 -5.21 -18.41 11.66
C SER A 538 -4.35 -18.17 10.41
N LEU A 539 -4.18 -16.89 10.03
CA LEU A 539 -3.44 -16.42 8.85
C LEU A 539 -1.98 -16.03 9.14
N GLU A 540 -1.56 -15.99 10.41
CA GLU A 540 -0.17 -15.71 10.79
C GLU A 540 0.80 -16.64 10.06
N GLY A 541 1.84 -16.08 9.44
CA GLY A 541 2.82 -16.86 8.68
C GLY A 541 2.35 -17.44 7.34
N LYS A 542 1.09 -17.22 6.93
CA LYS A 542 0.48 -17.84 5.75
C LYS A 542 0.12 -16.85 4.65
N LEU A 543 0.59 -15.61 4.76
CA LEU A 543 0.30 -14.56 3.80
C LEU A 543 1.53 -14.23 2.96
N VAL A 544 1.27 -13.71 1.76
CA VAL A 544 2.26 -13.15 0.86
C VAL A 544 1.90 -11.69 0.65
N ILE A 545 2.78 -10.81 1.09
CA ILE A 545 2.65 -9.36 0.93
C ILE A 545 3.59 -8.92 -0.18
N ARG A 546 3.06 -8.13 -1.12
CA ARG A 546 3.80 -7.71 -2.31
C ARG A 546 3.63 -6.22 -2.57
N LEU A 547 4.70 -5.61 -3.07
CA LEU A 547 4.60 -4.34 -3.76
C LEU A 547 3.85 -4.52 -5.08
N PRO A 548 2.90 -3.63 -5.42
CA PRO A 548 2.33 -3.57 -6.76
C PRO A 548 3.43 -3.37 -7.79
N ASN A 549 3.39 -4.18 -8.85
CA ASN A 549 4.34 -4.10 -9.96
C ASN A 549 3.57 -4.29 -11.29
N ALA A 550 4.28 -4.36 -12.42
CA ALA A 550 3.64 -4.51 -13.73
C ALA A 550 2.80 -5.80 -13.87
N ASP A 551 3.07 -6.83 -13.07
CA ASP A 551 2.38 -8.12 -13.14
C ASP A 551 1.01 -8.10 -12.44
N ILE A 552 0.70 -7.05 -11.67
CA ILE A 552 -0.53 -6.99 -10.88
C ILE A 552 -1.79 -7.07 -11.76
N ARG A 553 -1.73 -6.54 -12.99
CA ARG A 553 -2.81 -6.69 -13.99
C ARG A 553 -3.15 -8.16 -14.23
N ALA A 554 -2.13 -8.99 -14.47
CA ALA A 554 -2.33 -10.41 -14.75
C ALA A 554 -2.83 -11.18 -13.52
N ALA A 555 -2.47 -10.72 -12.32
CA ALA A 555 -2.95 -11.29 -11.07
C ALA A 555 -4.42 -10.94 -10.77
N ALA A 556 -4.84 -9.70 -11.03
CA ALA A 556 -6.14 -9.15 -10.58
C ALA A 556 -7.36 -9.93 -11.06
N ARG A 557 -7.34 -10.51 -12.27
CA ARG A 557 -8.45 -11.36 -12.76
C ARG A 557 -8.63 -12.64 -11.93
N ASN A 558 -7.54 -13.16 -11.35
CA ASN A 558 -7.52 -14.48 -10.72
C ASN A 558 -7.31 -14.45 -9.20
N ASP A 559 -6.87 -13.31 -8.66
CA ASP A 559 -6.62 -13.07 -7.25
C ASP A 559 -7.33 -11.79 -6.79
N PHE A 560 -8.32 -11.93 -5.91
CA PHE A 560 -9.12 -10.81 -5.43
C PHE A 560 -8.30 -9.80 -4.63
N GLY A 561 -7.23 -10.24 -3.95
CA GLY A 561 -6.34 -9.33 -3.22
C GLY A 561 -5.57 -8.38 -4.17
N ALA A 562 -5.23 -8.84 -5.38
CA ALA A 562 -4.67 -7.98 -6.42
C ALA A 562 -5.72 -7.00 -6.96
N LEU A 563 -6.97 -7.43 -7.17
CA LEU A 563 -8.04 -6.54 -7.59
C LEU A 563 -8.32 -5.45 -6.54
N LEU A 564 -8.41 -5.81 -5.26
CA LEU A 564 -8.60 -4.84 -4.17
C LEU A 564 -7.50 -3.79 -4.15
N ALA A 565 -6.24 -4.18 -4.40
CA ALA A 565 -5.15 -3.22 -4.47
C ALA A 565 -5.30 -2.26 -5.65
N LEU A 566 -5.80 -2.71 -6.80
CA LEU A 566 -6.14 -1.84 -7.93
C LEU A 566 -7.28 -0.88 -7.59
N GLN A 567 -8.37 -1.38 -6.98
CA GLN A 567 -9.51 -0.55 -6.60
C GLN A 567 -9.12 0.51 -5.57
N ASP A 568 -8.45 0.11 -4.49
CA ASP A 568 -8.11 1.00 -3.35
C ASP A 568 -6.86 1.87 -3.59
N LEU A 569 -6.19 1.71 -4.73
CA LEU A 569 -4.84 2.23 -5.00
C LEU A 569 -3.85 1.91 -3.86
N SER A 570 -3.88 0.66 -3.40
CA SER A 570 -3.15 0.22 -2.23
C SER A 570 -1.65 0.10 -2.50
N PRO A 571 -0.77 0.60 -1.61
CA PRO A 571 0.69 0.46 -1.73
C PRO A 571 1.18 -0.99 -1.56
N VAL A 572 0.26 -1.90 -1.18
CA VAL A 572 0.49 -3.34 -1.02
C VAL A 572 -0.65 -4.14 -1.62
N TRP A 573 -0.37 -5.36 -2.04
CA TRP A 573 -1.41 -6.36 -2.22
C TRP A 573 -1.06 -7.63 -1.46
N ILE A 574 -2.08 -8.26 -0.87
CA ILE A 574 -1.94 -9.40 0.05
C ILE A 574 -2.74 -10.57 -0.50
N THR A 575 -2.11 -11.74 -0.55
CA THR A 575 -2.75 -13.02 -0.93
C THR A 575 -2.30 -14.15 0.00
N GLY A 576 -2.95 -15.30 -0.08
CA GLY A 576 -2.57 -16.50 0.66
C GLY A 576 -1.34 -17.18 0.06
N ALA A 577 -0.43 -17.64 0.93
CA ALA A 577 0.76 -18.41 0.54
C ALA A 577 0.42 -19.81 0.01
N ASP A 578 -0.74 -20.35 0.39
CA ASP A 578 -1.27 -21.63 -0.05
C ASP A 578 -2.79 -21.53 -0.34
N ALA A 579 -3.35 -22.61 -0.89
CA ALA A 579 -4.76 -22.68 -1.25
C ALA A 579 -5.71 -22.51 -0.04
N GLY A 580 -5.29 -22.96 1.15
CA GLY A 580 -6.08 -22.83 2.38
C GLY A 580 -6.17 -21.37 2.82
N ALA A 581 -5.03 -20.68 2.91
CA ALA A 581 -4.98 -19.26 3.25
C ALA A 581 -5.74 -18.39 2.22
N LYS A 582 -5.64 -18.73 0.93
CA LYS A 582 -6.44 -18.07 -0.12
C LYS A 582 -7.94 -18.25 0.11
N SER A 583 -8.39 -19.47 0.39
CA SER A 583 -9.80 -19.75 0.68
C SER A 583 -10.31 -19.02 1.93
N THR A 584 -9.48 -18.91 2.97
CA THR A 584 -9.79 -18.13 4.18
C THR A 584 -9.95 -16.64 3.86
N LEU A 585 -9.02 -16.05 3.11
CA LEU A 585 -9.10 -14.65 2.68
C LEU A 585 -10.34 -14.40 1.82
N GLU A 586 -10.62 -15.26 0.84
CA GLU A 586 -11.83 -15.16 0.02
C GLU A 586 -13.11 -15.25 0.85
N SER A 587 -13.13 -16.09 1.89
CA SER A 587 -14.26 -16.18 2.82
C SER A 587 -14.44 -14.90 3.63
N LEU A 588 -13.34 -14.29 4.07
CA LEU A 588 -13.36 -12.98 4.74
C LEU A 588 -13.93 -11.91 3.80
N TRP A 589 -13.41 -11.81 2.58
CA TRP A 589 -13.83 -10.81 1.60
C TRP A 589 -15.27 -10.96 1.12
N ARG A 590 -15.81 -12.18 1.03
CA ARG A 590 -17.25 -12.41 0.81
C ARG A 590 -18.14 -11.72 1.85
N SER A 591 -17.63 -11.50 3.06
CA SER A 591 -18.37 -10.84 4.13
C SER A 591 -18.07 -9.35 4.23
N THR A 592 -16.83 -8.94 4.01
CA THR A 592 -16.38 -7.55 4.23
C THR A 592 -16.37 -6.69 2.96
N ARG A 593 -16.36 -7.31 1.79
CA ARG A 593 -16.32 -6.72 0.43
C ARG A 593 -17.26 -7.47 -0.51
N ALA A 594 -18.48 -7.74 -0.01
CA ALA A 594 -19.40 -8.68 -0.64
C ALA A 594 -19.77 -8.29 -2.08
N THR A 595 -20.05 -7.01 -2.32
CA THR A 595 -20.43 -6.48 -3.63
C THR A 595 -19.28 -6.62 -4.63
N GLU A 596 -18.10 -6.12 -4.27
CA GLU A 596 -16.91 -6.16 -5.11
C GLU A 596 -16.46 -7.60 -5.39
N TYR A 597 -16.51 -8.48 -4.37
CA TYR A 597 -16.15 -9.89 -4.52
C TYR A 597 -17.13 -10.63 -5.45
N THR A 598 -18.43 -10.33 -5.37
CA THR A 598 -19.44 -10.97 -6.20
C THR A 598 -19.28 -10.56 -7.67
N ALA A 599 -19.06 -9.27 -7.92
CA ALA A 599 -18.77 -8.74 -9.25
C ALA A 599 -17.49 -9.35 -9.84
N TRP A 600 -16.40 -9.41 -9.05
CA TRP A 600 -15.15 -10.03 -9.48
C TRP A 600 -15.30 -11.52 -9.79
N LEU A 601 -16.06 -12.25 -8.96
CA LEU A 601 -16.26 -13.68 -9.16
C LEU A 601 -17.02 -13.97 -10.45
N ALA A 602 -18.02 -13.15 -10.80
CA ALA A 602 -18.72 -13.24 -12.08
C ALA A 602 -17.74 -13.03 -13.23
N ASP A 603 -16.97 -11.93 -13.17
CA ASP A 603 -16.00 -11.54 -14.19
C ASP A 603 -14.84 -12.53 -14.38
N LYS A 604 -14.41 -13.19 -13.30
CA LYS A 604 -13.32 -14.19 -13.33
C LYS A 604 -13.62 -15.36 -14.25
N SER A 605 -14.89 -15.69 -14.47
CA SER A 605 -15.33 -16.91 -15.17
C SER A 605 -15.89 -16.66 -16.58
N THR A 606 -15.96 -15.41 -17.01
CA THR A 606 -16.55 -15.02 -18.31
C THR A 606 -15.49 -14.52 -19.28
N ALA A 607 -15.72 -14.72 -20.58
CA ALA A 607 -14.92 -14.12 -21.64
C ALA A 607 -15.23 -12.63 -21.83
N SER A 608 -16.39 -12.16 -21.36
CA SER A 608 -16.85 -10.78 -21.45
C SER A 608 -17.14 -10.26 -20.03
N PRO A 609 -16.13 -9.76 -19.30
CA PRO A 609 -16.29 -9.19 -17.97
C PRO A 609 -17.15 -7.93 -17.98
N SER A 610 -17.87 -7.72 -16.88
CA SER A 610 -18.94 -6.74 -16.73
C SER A 610 -18.64 -5.60 -15.76
N ALA A 611 -17.88 -5.87 -14.70
CA ALA A 611 -17.57 -4.86 -13.67
C ALA A 611 -16.12 -4.38 -13.74
N PHE A 612 -15.22 -5.23 -14.20
CA PHE A 612 -13.79 -4.99 -14.29
C PHE A 612 -13.30 -5.45 -15.66
N SER A 613 -13.48 -4.64 -16.70
CA SER A 613 -13.01 -4.99 -18.05
C SER A 613 -11.49 -5.17 -18.12
N ASP A 614 -11.00 -5.77 -19.22
CA ASP A 614 -9.55 -5.91 -19.42
C ASP A 614 -8.87 -4.56 -19.65
N GLU A 615 -9.56 -3.62 -20.28
CA GLU A 615 -9.18 -2.21 -20.42
C GLU A 615 -9.11 -1.52 -19.06
N TRP A 616 -10.14 -1.67 -18.23
CA TRP A 616 -10.17 -1.14 -16.86
C TRP A 616 -9.01 -1.68 -16.03
N LEU A 617 -8.78 -3.01 -16.03
CA LEU A 617 -7.66 -3.63 -15.30
C LEU A 617 -6.30 -3.12 -15.77
N THR A 618 -6.16 -2.85 -17.07
CA THR A 618 -4.91 -2.36 -17.66
C THR A 618 -4.62 -0.94 -17.18
N ASP A 619 -5.59 -0.04 -17.31
CA ASP A 619 -5.40 1.36 -16.94
C ASP A 619 -5.27 1.53 -15.43
N ARG A 620 -6.03 0.74 -14.64
CA ARG A 620 -5.93 0.77 -13.18
C ARG A 620 -4.60 0.25 -12.66
N ALA A 621 -4.04 -0.79 -13.28
CA ALA A 621 -2.71 -1.29 -12.96
C ALA A 621 -1.60 -0.29 -13.31
N GLN A 622 -1.73 0.39 -14.46
CA GLN A 622 -0.82 1.48 -14.81
C GLN A 622 -0.88 2.61 -13.78
N LEU A 623 -2.08 3.06 -13.42
CA LEU A 623 -2.29 4.10 -12.41
C LEU A 623 -1.63 3.75 -11.07
N LEU A 624 -1.90 2.55 -10.53
CA LEU A 624 -1.31 2.14 -9.26
C LEU A 624 0.22 2.08 -9.34
N GLN A 625 0.78 1.54 -10.42
CA GLN A 625 2.23 1.50 -10.61
C GLN A 625 2.83 2.90 -10.66
N ALA A 626 2.13 3.84 -11.31
CA ALA A 626 2.49 5.24 -11.37
C ALA A 626 2.56 5.84 -9.95
N VAL A 627 1.51 5.66 -9.14
CA VAL A 627 1.42 6.16 -7.75
C VAL A 627 2.56 5.61 -6.90
N VAL A 628 2.76 4.28 -6.93
CA VAL A 628 3.82 3.60 -6.17
C VAL A 628 5.19 4.13 -6.57
N THR A 629 5.44 4.33 -7.88
CA THR A 629 6.73 4.82 -8.37
C THR A 629 7.00 6.25 -7.92
N ARG A 630 6.02 7.15 -8.03
CA ARG A 630 6.13 8.54 -7.56
C ARG A 630 6.46 8.58 -6.07
N ASN A 631 5.69 7.84 -5.26
CA ASN A 631 5.89 7.77 -3.81
C ASN A 631 7.29 7.26 -3.48
N GLN A 632 7.75 6.21 -4.17
CA GLN A 632 9.12 5.67 -4.02
C GLN A 632 10.25 6.59 -4.51
N GLN A 633 9.94 7.60 -5.32
CA GLN A 633 10.88 8.64 -5.75
C GLN A 633 10.83 9.87 -4.83
N ASN A 634 9.94 9.89 -3.85
CA ASN A 634 9.66 11.03 -2.99
C ASN A 634 9.32 12.31 -3.78
N ASP A 635 8.53 12.16 -4.85
CA ASP A 635 8.12 13.26 -5.71
C ASP A 635 6.73 13.79 -5.32
N SER A 636 6.71 15.01 -4.75
CA SER A 636 5.48 15.70 -4.35
C SER A 636 4.94 16.68 -5.40
N SER A 637 5.43 16.65 -6.64
CA SER A 637 4.95 17.52 -7.72
C SER A 637 3.48 17.28 -8.09
N GLN A 638 2.86 16.23 -7.52
CA GLN A 638 1.59 15.62 -7.95
C GLN A 638 1.63 15.15 -9.41
N GLN A 639 2.81 15.20 -10.05
CA GLN A 639 3.02 14.65 -11.36
C GLN A 639 3.52 13.23 -11.22
N ILE A 640 2.99 12.35 -12.05
CA ILE A 640 3.47 10.98 -12.11
C ILE A 640 4.00 10.74 -13.51
N PHE A 641 5.28 10.48 -13.68
CA PHE A 641 5.80 10.14 -15.00
C PHE A 641 5.72 8.62 -15.21
N ASP A 642 4.93 8.16 -16.20
CA ASP A 642 5.06 6.79 -16.70
C ASP A 642 6.24 6.75 -17.69
N PRO A 643 7.37 6.08 -17.37
CA PRO A 643 8.50 5.96 -18.27
C PRO A 643 8.20 5.19 -19.56
N ARG A 644 7.03 4.56 -19.67
CA ARG A 644 6.55 3.88 -20.88
C ARG A 644 5.73 4.81 -21.79
N ALA A 645 5.34 5.99 -21.33
CA ALA A 645 4.60 6.94 -22.15
C ALA A 645 5.44 7.40 -23.35
N VAL A 646 4.88 7.29 -24.56
CA VAL A 646 5.53 7.72 -25.79
C VAL A 646 5.67 9.24 -25.79
N ALA A 647 6.86 9.77 -26.15
CA ALA A 647 7.08 11.20 -26.26
C ALA A 647 6.01 11.86 -27.16
N GLY A 648 5.21 12.77 -26.59
CA GLY A 648 4.10 13.46 -27.28
C GLY A 648 2.69 13.08 -26.81
N ARG A 649 2.53 12.05 -25.96
CA ARG A 649 1.26 11.67 -25.34
C ARG A 649 1.26 12.09 -23.87
N VAL A 650 0.50 13.13 -23.53
CA VAL A 650 0.30 13.56 -22.14
C VAL A 650 -1.01 12.95 -21.64
N THR A 651 -0.99 12.29 -20.49
CA THR A 651 -2.17 11.62 -19.93
C THR A 651 -2.55 12.23 -18.59
N PHE A 652 -3.84 12.48 -18.41
CA PHE A 652 -4.42 12.96 -17.18
C PHE A 652 -5.29 11.85 -16.63
N TYR A 653 -5.03 11.50 -15.37
CA TYR A 653 -5.82 10.50 -14.66
C TYR A 653 -6.64 11.23 -13.61
N HIS A 654 -7.95 11.21 -13.78
CA HIS A 654 -8.87 11.71 -12.76
C HIS A 654 -9.42 10.50 -12.02
N TYR A 655 -9.05 10.41 -10.75
CA TYR A 655 -9.71 9.49 -9.82
C TYR A 655 -10.50 10.31 -8.82
N ALA A 656 -11.82 10.16 -8.86
CA ALA A 656 -12.73 10.80 -7.94
C ALA A 656 -13.42 9.73 -7.09
N ASP A 657 -13.39 9.91 -5.78
CA ASP A 657 -14.23 9.21 -4.81
C ASP A 657 -14.95 10.28 -3.96
N PRO A 658 -16.14 10.72 -4.40
CA PRO A 658 -16.93 11.76 -3.72
C PRO A 658 -17.42 11.35 -2.33
N GLU A 659 -17.48 10.05 -2.03
CA GLU A 659 -18.03 9.50 -0.78
C GLU A 659 -16.96 9.44 0.33
N THR A 660 -15.71 9.14 -0.01
CA THR A 660 -14.58 9.19 0.93
C THR A 660 -13.81 10.51 0.93
N GLY A 661 -14.13 11.41 -0.03
CA GLY A 661 -13.44 12.68 -0.21
C GLY A 661 -12.06 12.55 -0.87
N LYS A 662 -11.73 11.37 -1.44
CA LYS A 662 -10.53 11.15 -2.24
C LYS A 662 -10.78 11.61 -3.68
N ASP A 663 -10.61 12.89 -3.93
CA ASP A 663 -10.47 13.42 -5.30
C ASP A 663 -8.98 13.64 -5.55
N THR A 664 -8.35 12.76 -6.33
CA THR A 664 -6.94 12.90 -6.68
C THR A 664 -6.79 12.91 -8.20
N VAL A 665 -6.59 14.11 -8.72
CA VAL A 665 -6.06 14.34 -10.07
C VAL A 665 -4.58 14.00 -10.06
N LEU A 666 -4.17 13.03 -10.89
CA LEU A 666 -2.77 12.67 -11.09
C LEU A 666 -2.41 12.97 -12.54
N SER A 667 -1.60 14.01 -12.74
CA SER A 667 -1.24 14.54 -14.06
C SER A 667 0.15 14.06 -14.50
N THR A 668 0.30 13.42 -15.65
CA THR A 668 1.60 12.82 -16.06
C THR A 668 2.43 13.69 -17.00
N ARG A 669 2.60 14.98 -16.69
CA ARG A 669 3.43 15.86 -17.54
C ARG A 669 4.92 15.62 -17.31
N PRO A 670 5.73 15.36 -18.35
CA PRO A 670 7.18 15.45 -18.24
C PRO A 670 7.58 16.90 -17.93
N SER A 671 8.44 17.09 -16.93
CA SER A 671 8.94 18.42 -16.56
C SER A 671 9.55 19.15 -17.77
N GLY A 672 8.99 20.31 -18.14
CA GLY A 672 9.50 21.19 -19.19
C GLY A 672 8.75 21.15 -20.54
N VAL A 673 7.69 20.35 -20.68
CA VAL A 673 6.88 20.31 -21.91
C VAL A 673 5.58 21.10 -21.74
N THR A 674 5.35 22.11 -22.59
CA THR A 674 4.10 22.90 -22.63
C THR A 674 3.46 22.82 -24.01
N GLY A 675 2.12 22.86 -24.07
CA GLY A 675 1.37 22.99 -25.33
C GLY A 675 1.14 21.70 -26.13
N LEU A 676 1.27 20.52 -25.51
CA LEU A 676 0.75 19.28 -26.10
C LEU A 676 -0.76 19.12 -25.77
N PRO A 677 -1.57 18.53 -26.66
CA PRO A 677 -2.92 18.09 -26.31
C PRO A 677 -2.89 16.98 -25.24
N ASP A 678 -3.95 16.89 -24.46
CA ASP A 678 -4.05 16.06 -23.25
C ASP A 678 -5.09 14.93 -23.46
N GLN A 679 -4.77 13.67 -23.14
CA GLN A 679 -5.73 12.56 -23.13
C GLN A 679 -6.20 12.25 -21.70
N HIS A 680 -7.51 12.08 -21.48
CA HIS A 680 -8.15 11.76 -20.21
C HIS A 680 -8.41 10.27 -20.04
N VAL A 681 -8.06 9.74 -18.86
CA VAL A 681 -8.48 8.43 -18.37
C VAL A 681 -9.20 8.63 -17.04
N MET A 682 -10.51 8.40 -17.00
CA MET A 682 -11.35 8.67 -15.83
C MET A 682 -11.99 7.40 -15.31
N PHE A 683 -11.96 7.21 -13.98
CA PHE A 683 -12.65 6.12 -13.32
C PHE A 683 -13.69 6.71 -12.36
N GLY A 684 -14.95 6.38 -12.58
CA GLY A 684 -16.04 6.53 -11.63
C GLY A 684 -16.03 5.43 -10.56
N GLY A 685 -17.09 5.39 -9.77
CA GLY A 685 -17.25 4.59 -8.58
C GLY A 685 -18.47 3.68 -8.62
N ALA A 686 -19.14 3.58 -7.48
CA ALA A 686 -20.38 2.81 -7.31
C ALA A 686 -21.63 3.70 -7.23
N GLY A 687 -21.48 5.00 -7.44
CA GLY A 687 -22.56 5.99 -7.45
C GLY A 687 -22.75 6.56 -8.85
N ASN A 688 -23.76 7.41 -9.01
CA ASN A 688 -24.04 8.05 -10.29
C ASN A 688 -23.00 9.14 -10.60
N ASP A 689 -22.14 8.89 -11.56
CA ASP A 689 -21.02 9.74 -11.92
C ASP A 689 -21.28 10.55 -13.18
N THR A 690 -20.54 11.65 -13.34
CA THR A 690 -20.52 12.42 -14.59
C THR A 690 -19.08 12.61 -15.02
N LEU A 691 -18.69 11.90 -16.07
CA LEU A 691 -17.35 11.84 -16.61
C LEU A 691 -17.33 12.59 -17.93
N THR A 692 -16.32 13.43 -18.14
CA THR A 692 -16.21 14.26 -19.33
C THR A 692 -14.77 14.31 -19.80
N GLY A 693 -14.56 13.89 -21.04
CA GLY A 693 -13.29 13.98 -21.75
C GLY A 693 -12.94 15.41 -22.17
N TYR A 694 -11.88 15.54 -22.94
CA TYR A 694 -11.43 16.79 -23.51
C TYR A 694 -11.82 16.92 -24.98
N ASP A 695 -12.14 18.15 -25.36
CA ASP A 695 -12.42 18.52 -26.74
C ASP A 695 -11.11 18.65 -27.54
N ASN A 696 -10.50 17.51 -27.86
CA ASN A 696 -9.30 17.43 -28.71
C ASN A 696 -9.30 16.17 -29.60
N ALA A 697 -8.17 15.77 -30.18
CA ALA A 697 -8.14 14.60 -31.10
C ALA A 697 -7.56 13.33 -30.45
N LEU A 698 -7.13 13.40 -29.19
CA LEU A 698 -6.52 12.32 -28.45
C LEU A 698 -7.63 11.57 -27.72
N GLY A 699 -8.25 10.60 -28.38
CA GLY A 699 -9.40 9.88 -27.83
C GLY A 699 -9.23 9.39 -26.40
N ASP A 700 -10.18 9.70 -25.54
CA ASP A 700 -10.18 9.54 -24.09
C ASP A 700 -10.71 8.16 -23.65
N ARG A 701 -10.58 7.84 -22.35
CA ARG A 701 -11.06 6.58 -21.77
C ARG A 701 -11.85 6.85 -20.49
N LEU A 702 -13.17 6.63 -20.51
CA LEU A 702 -14.06 6.92 -19.39
C LEU A 702 -14.68 5.60 -18.91
N TYR A 703 -14.57 5.30 -17.62
CA TYR A 703 -15.14 4.12 -16.98
C TYR A 703 -16.13 4.57 -15.90
N GLY A 704 -17.43 4.37 -16.09
CA GLY A 704 -18.50 4.76 -15.16
C GLY A 704 -18.47 3.94 -13.87
N GLY A 705 -18.57 2.62 -14.00
CA GLY A 705 -18.51 1.69 -12.88
C GLY A 705 -19.90 1.14 -12.58
N ALA A 706 -20.39 1.35 -11.36
CA ALA A 706 -21.77 1.00 -11.02
C ALA A 706 -22.53 2.27 -10.67
N GLY A 707 -23.82 2.32 -11.02
CA GLY A 707 -24.62 3.55 -10.91
C GLY A 707 -25.14 3.96 -12.28
N ASN A 708 -25.97 5.00 -12.31
CA ASN A 708 -26.44 5.56 -13.58
C ASN A 708 -25.53 6.72 -13.97
N ASP A 709 -24.60 6.47 -14.88
CA ASP A 709 -23.51 7.37 -15.19
C ASP A 709 -23.75 8.19 -16.46
N ILE A 710 -23.07 9.33 -16.56
CA ILE A 710 -23.06 10.18 -17.76
C ILE A 710 -21.63 10.26 -18.27
N LEU A 711 -21.38 9.70 -19.46
CA LEU A 711 -20.06 9.67 -20.10
C LEU A 711 -20.08 10.54 -21.36
N ASP A 712 -19.34 11.65 -21.35
CA ASP A 712 -19.20 12.58 -22.48
C ASP A 712 -17.77 12.58 -23.00
N GLY A 713 -17.50 11.84 -24.07
CA GLY A 713 -16.15 11.66 -24.63
C GLY A 713 -15.57 12.95 -25.24
N LYS A 714 -16.43 13.86 -25.70
CA LYS A 714 -16.09 15.05 -26.50
C LYS A 714 -15.61 14.70 -27.92
N ALA A 715 -14.38 15.06 -28.26
CA ALA A 715 -13.81 14.88 -29.57
C ALA A 715 -12.60 13.94 -29.44
N GLY A 716 -12.26 13.24 -30.52
CA GLY A 716 -11.30 12.15 -30.51
C GLY A 716 -11.98 10.81 -30.74
N ASP A 717 -11.19 9.74 -30.79
CA ASP A 717 -11.69 8.37 -30.90
C ASP A 717 -11.77 7.77 -29.48
N ASP A 718 -12.88 8.02 -28.78
CA ASP A 718 -12.99 7.76 -27.35
C ASP A 718 -13.35 6.30 -27.01
N TYR A 719 -13.05 5.88 -25.79
CA TYR A 719 -13.49 4.61 -25.20
C TYR A 719 -14.36 4.88 -23.98
N LEU A 720 -15.64 4.53 -24.05
CA LEU A 720 -16.63 4.79 -23.02
C LEU A 720 -17.17 3.47 -22.49
N GLU A 721 -16.94 3.19 -21.21
CA GLU A 721 -17.42 1.99 -20.52
C GLU A 721 -18.36 2.41 -19.38
N GLY A 722 -19.66 2.19 -19.51
CA GLY A 722 -20.64 2.58 -18.49
C GLY A 722 -20.61 1.65 -17.29
N GLY A 723 -20.84 0.36 -17.53
CA GLY A 723 -20.74 -0.68 -16.51
C GLY A 723 -22.11 -1.20 -16.10
N LEU A 724 -22.46 -1.07 -14.82
CA LEU A 724 -23.76 -1.50 -14.29
C LEU A 724 -24.66 -0.29 -14.01
N GLY A 725 -25.86 -0.25 -14.58
CA GLY A 725 -26.84 0.82 -14.37
C GLY A 725 -27.33 1.41 -15.69
N GLU A 726 -28.27 2.36 -15.61
CA GLU A 726 -28.78 3.04 -16.80
C GLU A 726 -27.88 4.22 -17.18
N ASP A 727 -26.93 3.98 -18.08
CA ASP A 727 -25.91 4.94 -18.46
C ASP A 727 -26.31 5.84 -19.65
N VAL A 728 -25.69 7.02 -19.75
CA VAL A 728 -25.89 7.97 -20.84
C VAL A 728 -24.56 8.28 -21.52
N TYR A 729 -24.44 7.87 -22.79
CA TYR A 729 -23.25 8.09 -23.60
C TYR A 729 -23.45 9.27 -24.54
N LYS A 730 -22.70 10.36 -24.34
CA LYS A 730 -22.80 11.59 -25.13
C LYS A 730 -21.70 11.65 -26.17
N VAL A 731 -22.11 11.70 -27.43
CA VAL A 731 -21.23 11.77 -28.61
C VAL A 731 -21.51 13.07 -29.37
N GLN A 732 -20.47 13.86 -29.64
CA GLN A 732 -20.62 15.13 -30.33
C GLN A 732 -20.74 14.97 -31.85
N ALA A 733 -21.23 16.01 -32.53
CA ALA A 733 -21.12 16.09 -33.98
C ALA A 733 -19.65 16.30 -34.36
N GLN A 734 -19.14 15.52 -35.32
CA GLN A 734 -17.72 15.46 -35.66
C GLN A 734 -16.82 15.04 -34.47
N GLY A 735 -17.38 14.25 -33.54
CA GLY A 735 -16.68 13.75 -32.35
C GLY A 735 -15.52 12.84 -32.71
N GLY A 736 -15.69 11.93 -33.66
CA GLY A 736 -14.66 10.97 -34.05
C GLY A 736 -15.24 9.57 -34.16
N ARG A 737 -14.42 8.56 -33.90
CA ARG A 737 -14.82 7.14 -33.87
C ARG A 737 -14.75 6.61 -32.44
N ASP A 738 -15.88 6.68 -31.74
CA ASP A 738 -15.98 6.26 -30.34
C ASP A 738 -16.31 4.77 -30.23
N THR A 739 -15.85 4.14 -29.17
CA THR A 739 -16.18 2.78 -28.77
C THR A 739 -16.96 2.82 -27.47
N ILE A 740 -18.13 2.20 -27.46
CA ILE A 740 -18.96 2.01 -26.26
C ILE A 740 -18.93 0.54 -25.86
N LEU A 741 -18.65 0.29 -24.59
CA LEU A 741 -18.84 -1.00 -23.94
C LEU A 741 -19.82 -0.82 -22.79
N ASP A 742 -20.94 -1.51 -22.84
CA ASP A 742 -21.90 -1.52 -21.75
C ASP A 742 -22.14 -2.96 -21.30
N ALA A 743 -21.98 -3.21 -20.01
CA ALA A 743 -21.93 -4.56 -19.49
C ALA A 743 -23.32 -5.17 -19.31
N ASP A 744 -24.31 -4.37 -18.88
CA ASP A 744 -25.69 -4.80 -18.74
C ASP A 744 -26.57 -4.37 -19.94
N GLY A 745 -26.07 -3.44 -20.76
CA GLY A 745 -26.71 -2.93 -21.96
C GLY A 745 -27.93 -2.05 -21.69
N LEU A 746 -28.06 -1.53 -20.46
CA LEU A 746 -29.08 -0.59 -20.06
C LEU A 746 -28.58 0.85 -20.32
N GLY A 747 -29.50 1.76 -20.62
CA GLY A 747 -29.14 3.17 -20.85
C GLY A 747 -29.44 3.67 -22.26
N THR A 748 -28.75 4.75 -22.66
CA THR A 748 -29.04 5.49 -23.89
C THR A 748 -27.79 6.10 -24.53
N ILE A 749 -27.81 6.22 -25.86
CA ILE A 749 -26.80 6.96 -26.63
C ILE A 749 -27.38 8.29 -27.11
N GLU A 750 -26.69 9.39 -26.83
CA GLU A 750 -27.02 10.73 -27.28
C GLU A 750 -26.02 11.21 -28.34
N LEU A 751 -26.44 11.23 -29.61
CA LEU A 751 -25.61 11.71 -30.73
C LEU A 751 -26.00 13.13 -31.11
N ALA A 752 -25.06 14.07 -30.99
CA ALA A 752 -25.25 15.50 -31.31
C ALA A 752 -26.46 16.14 -30.62
N GLY A 753 -26.68 15.83 -29.33
CA GLY A 753 -27.79 16.37 -28.55
C GLY A 753 -29.10 15.57 -28.67
N ARG A 754 -29.08 14.45 -29.40
CA ARG A 754 -30.26 13.65 -29.72
C ARG A 754 -30.13 12.23 -29.19
N ALA A 755 -31.03 11.84 -28.29
CA ALA A 755 -31.17 10.45 -27.86
C ALA A 755 -31.57 9.54 -29.03
N LEU A 756 -30.85 8.44 -29.18
CA LEU A 756 -31.09 7.41 -30.18
C LEU A 756 -32.00 6.32 -29.59
N ASN A 757 -32.84 5.73 -30.44
CA ASN A 757 -33.81 4.69 -30.07
C ASN A 757 -33.92 3.56 -31.10
N GLY A 758 -33.13 3.62 -32.18
CA GLY A 758 -33.20 2.65 -33.29
C GLY A 758 -34.40 2.82 -34.22
N SER A 759 -35.11 3.95 -34.22
CA SER A 759 -36.23 4.19 -35.16
C SER A 759 -35.75 4.41 -36.59
N GLY A 760 -35.37 3.34 -37.29
CA GLY A 760 -34.89 3.37 -38.67
C GLY A 760 -35.60 2.38 -39.58
N THR A 761 -35.51 2.61 -40.90
CA THR A 761 -35.98 1.68 -41.93
C THR A 761 -34.83 0.78 -42.40
N LEU A 762 -35.09 -0.49 -42.68
CA LEU A 762 -34.09 -1.40 -43.24
C LEU A 762 -33.71 -0.90 -44.63
N ILE A 763 -32.42 -0.66 -44.88
CA ILE A 763 -31.93 -0.21 -46.17
C ILE A 763 -30.91 -1.17 -46.81
N ALA A 764 -30.30 -2.07 -46.04
CA ALA A 764 -29.45 -3.12 -46.58
C ALA A 764 -29.34 -4.33 -45.64
N THR A 765 -29.21 -5.51 -46.24
CA THR A 765 -28.85 -6.77 -45.56
C THR A 765 -27.74 -7.44 -46.36
N ALA A 766 -26.75 -8.01 -45.70
CA ALA A 766 -25.75 -8.88 -46.31
C ALA A 766 -25.77 -10.25 -45.63
N SER A 767 -25.90 -11.32 -46.42
CA SER A 767 -26.04 -12.71 -45.97
C SER A 767 -24.85 -13.62 -46.33
N GLY A 768 -23.78 -13.08 -46.93
CA GLY A 768 -22.63 -13.88 -47.38
C GLY A 768 -21.60 -14.21 -46.28
N GLU A 769 -20.85 -15.31 -46.48
CA GLU A 769 -19.91 -16.00 -45.55
C GLU A 769 -18.88 -15.15 -44.78
N ALA A 770 -18.69 -13.86 -45.08
CA ALA A 770 -17.63 -13.08 -44.45
C ALA A 770 -18.07 -12.30 -43.21
N GLN A 771 -19.29 -11.74 -43.14
CA GLN A 771 -19.87 -11.03 -41.97
C GLN A 771 -21.36 -10.70 -42.28
N PRO A 772 -22.36 -11.41 -41.72
CA PRO A 772 -23.75 -11.04 -41.89
C PRO A 772 -24.10 -9.77 -41.10
N TYR A 773 -24.58 -8.74 -41.81
CA TYR A 773 -24.97 -7.47 -41.21
C TYR A 773 -26.29 -6.92 -41.75
N THR A 774 -26.98 -6.14 -40.92
CA THR A 774 -28.13 -5.32 -41.33
C THR A 774 -27.78 -3.85 -41.23
N VAL A 775 -28.33 -3.00 -42.09
CA VAL A 775 -28.17 -1.55 -42.05
C VAL A 775 -29.54 -0.89 -42.04
N TRP A 776 -29.76 -0.03 -41.05
CA TRP A 776 -31.00 0.71 -40.84
C TRP A 776 -30.72 2.19 -40.90
N ARG A 777 -31.61 2.95 -41.52
CA ARG A 777 -31.47 4.41 -41.60
C ARG A 777 -32.61 5.10 -40.89
N ASP A 778 -32.26 5.98 -39.96
CA ASP A 778 -33.18 6.92 -39.34
C ASP A 778 -33.16 8.24 -40.12
N GLU A 779 -34.25 8.50 -40.83
CA GLU A 779 -34.46 9.71 -41.64
C GLU A 779 -35.37 10.74 -40.96
N THR A 780 -35.62 10.64 -39.65
CA THR A 780 -36.43 11.66 -38.93
C THR A 780 -35.84 13.07 -39.08
N HIS A 781 -34.54 13.17 -39.39
CA HIS A 781 -33.85 14.39 -39.78
C HIS A 781 -33.12 14.18 -41.13
N PRO A 782 -33.81 14.34 -42.28
CA PRO A 782 -33.30 13.95 -43.60
C PRO A 782 -32.01 14.66 -44.03
N ALA A 783 -31.73 15.84 -43.47
CA ALA A 783 -30.52 16.59 -43.75
C ALA A 783 -29.25 15.96 -43.14
N GLN A 784 -29.41 15.14 -42.10
CA GLN A 784 -28.33 14.45 -41.37
C GLN A 784 -28.86 13.10 -40.85
N PRO A 785 -29.04 12.10 -41.73
CA PRO A 785 -29.54 10.79 -41.33
C PRO A 785 -28.53 10.06 -40.43
N VAL A 786 -29.04 9.11 -39.63
CA VAL A 786 -28.24 8.22 -38.79
C VAL A 786 -28.37 6.79 -39.31
N ASP A 787 -27.25 6.16 -39.61
CA ASP A 787 -27.18 4.78 -40.08
C ASP A 787 -26.73 3.85 -38.94
N TYR A 788 -27.50 2.78 -38.71
CA TYR A 788 -27.22 1.73 -37.74
C TYR A 788 -26.83 0.45 -38.49
N ARG A 789 -25.58 0.02 -38.40
CA ARG A 789 -25.08 -1.22 -38.99
C ARG A 789 -24.82 -2.24 -37.90
N PHE A 790 -25.64 -3.28 -37.81
CA PHE A 790 -25.46 -4.34 -36.82
C PHE A 790 -24.79 -5.56 -37.47
N ASP A 791 -23.60 -5.92 -36.99
CA ASP A 791 -22.88 -7.15 -37.32
C ASP A 791 -23.26 -8.25 -36.33
N THR A 792 -24.01 -9.23 -36.81
CA THR A 792 -24.61 -10.27 -35.97
C THR A 792 -23.60 -11.31 -35.49
N VAL A 793 -22.45 -11.44 -36.15
CA VAL A 793 -21.39 -12.38 -35.76
C VAL A 793 -20.46 -11.74 -34.74
N LYS A 794 -20.13 -10.47 -34.92
CA LYS A 794 -19.27 -9.75 -33.96
C LYS A 794 -20.01 -9.20 -32.76
N HIS A 795 -21.35 -9.18 -32.79
CA HIS A 795 -22.15 -8.45 -31.83
C HIS A 795 -21.73 -6.98 -31.72
N GLU A 796 -21.48 -6.35 -32.88
CA GLU A 796 -21.05 -4.95 -32.95
C GLU A 796 -22.11 -4.12 -33.69
N LEU A 797 -22.62 -3.07 -33.05
CA LEU A 797 -23.47 -2.07 -33.68
C LEU A 797 -22.63 -0.84 -34.01
N VAL A 798 -22.48 -0.55 -35.31
CA VAL A 798 -21.83 0.66 -35.80
C VAL A 798 -22.88 1.71 -36.16
N ILE A 799 -22.89 2.82 -35.45
CA ILE A 799 -23.78 3.95 -35.67
C ILE A 799 -22.99 5.06 -36.37
N THR A 800 -23.47 5.57 -37.50
CA THR A 800 -22.80 6.65 -38.26
C THR A 800 -23.78 7.78 -38.53
N GLY A 801 -23.44 9.01 -38.15
CA GLY A 801 -24.29 10.18 -38.30
C GLY A 801 -23.60 11.44 -37.78
N TYR A 802 -24.04 12.62 -38.22
CA TYR A 802 -23.49 13.91 -37.75
C TYR A 802 -21.96 14.08 -37.90
N GLY A 803 -21.34 13.32 -38.80
CA GLY A 803 -19.88 13.29 -38.99
C GLY A 803 -19.11 12.45 -37.97
N SER A 804 -19.79 11.67 -37.12
CA SER A 804 -19.21 10.81 -36.09
C SER A 804 -19.55 9.34 -36.34
N THR A 805 -18.78 8.44 -35.75
CA THR A 805 -19.03 6.99 -35.74
C THR A 805 -19.00 6.48 -34.31
N VAL A 806 -19.98 5.68 -33.90
CA VAL A 806 -20.01 5.00 -32.60
C VAL A 806 -20.01 3.50 -32.83
N VAL A 807 -19.13 2.78 -32.15
CA VAL A 807 -19.06 1.32 -32.18
C VAL A 807 -19.49 0.79 -30.82
N VAL A 808 -20.69 0.23 -30.73
CA VAL A 808 -21.16 -0.46 -29.53
C VAL A 808 -20.73 -1.92 -29.61
N ARG A 809 -19.93 -2.37 -28.66
CA ARG A 809 -19.50 -3.77 -28.54
C ARG A 809 -20.49 -4.58 -27.71
N ASN A 810 -20.52 -5.89 -27.93
CA ASN A 810 -21.41 -6.85 -27.25
C ASN A 810 -22.91 -6.52 -27.39
N PHE A 811 -23.30 -5.87 -28.48
CA PHE A 811 -24.68 -5.50 -28.78
C PHE A 811 -25.53 -6.73 -29.04
N SER A 812 -26.69 -6.80 -28.39
CA SER A 812 -27.70 -7.85 -28.59
C SER A 812 -29.10 -7.30 -28.36
N SER A 813 -30.14 -8.09 -28.65
CA SER A 813 -31.52 -7.69 -28.36
C SER A 813 -31.77 -7.44 -26.86
N GLU A 814 -31.06 -8.14 -25.98
CA GLU A 814 -31.14 -8.00 -24.52
C GLU A 814 -30.25 -6.86 -23.98
N LYS A 815 -29.13 -6.58 -24.67
CA LYS A 815 -28.15 -5.55 -24.31
C LYS A 815 -28.07 -4.49 -25.41
N ASN A 816 -29.06 -3.62 -25.45
CA ASN A 816 -29.35 -2.81 -26.63
C ASN A 816 -29.23 -1.29 -26.42
N LEU A 817 -28.96 -0.80 -25.21
CA LEU A 817 -28.86 0.64 -24.91
C LEU A 817 -30.08 1.45 -25.39
N GLY A 818 -31.27 0.84 -25.30
CA GLY A 818 -32.51 1.43 -25.79
C GLY A 818 -32.63 1.50 -27.32
N ILE A 819 -31.67 0.93 -28.06
CA ILE A 819 -31.67 0.86 -29.52
C ILE A 819 -32.40 -0.40 -29.98
N THR A 820 -33.61 -0.25 -30.49
CA THR A 820 -34.31 -1.38 -31.11
C THR A 820 -33.88 -1.50 -32.56
N VAL A 821 -33.17 -2.58 -32.91
CA VAL A 821 -32.94 -2.95 -34.30
C VAL A 821 -34.13 -3.82 -34.72
N PRO A 822 -34.95 -3.43 -35.72
CA PRO A 822 -36.10 -4.23 -36.10
C PRO A 822 -35.60 -5.61 -36.55
N GLU A 823 -36.16 -6.70 -36.00
CA GLU A 823 -35.84 -8.04 -36.50
C GLU A 823 -36.15 -8.08 -38.00
N GLY A 824 -35.23 -8.62 -38.81
CA GLY A 824 -35.48 -8.81 -40.23
C GLY A 824 -36.79 -9.57 -40.38
N THR A 825 -37.82 -8.92 -40.94
CA THR A 825 -39.13 -9.55 -41.15
C THR A 825 -38.90 -10.91 -41.83
N PRO A 826 -39.41 -12.03 -41.26
CA PRO A 826 -39.34 -13.32 -41.93
C PRO A 826 -39.85 -13.15 -43.35
N LYS A 827 -39.14 -13.70 -44.33
CA LYS A 827 -39.57 -13.64 -45.73
C LYS A 827 -41.04 -14.08 -45.82
N PRO A 828 -41.92 -13.31 -46.48
CA PRO A 828 -43.31 -13.69 -46.62
C PRO A 828 -43.41 -15.04 -47.34
N VAL A 829 -44.30 -15.91 -46.86
CA VAL A 829 -44.63 -17.19 -47.52
C VAL A 829 -44.92 -16.91 -48.99
N PRO A 830 -44.26 -17.60 -49.95
CA PRO A 830 -44.53 -17.42 -51.37
C PRO A 830 -46.02 -17.61 -51.65
N ALA A 831 -46.57 -16.87 -52.63
CA ALA A 831 -47.93 -17.11 -53.12
C ALA A 831 -47.88 -18.15 -54.26
N PRO A 832 -48.22 -19.44 -54.03
CA PRO A 832 -48.07 -20.48 -55.05
C PRO A 832 -49.12 -20.34 -56.16
N ALA A 833 -48.77 -20.73 -57.39
CA ALA A 833 -49.58 -20.53 -58.58
C ALA A 833 -50.66 -21.61 -58.82
N THR A 834 -50.45 -22.85 -58.34
CA THR A 834 -51.38 -23.98 -58.60
C THR A 834 -51.42 -25.00 -57.47
N GLY A 835 -52.61 -25.38 -56.99
CA GLY A 835 -52.79 -26.28 -55.84
C GLY A 835 -53.19 -27.72 -56.20
N TYR A 836 -52.58 -28.71 -55.53
CA TYR A 836 -52.83 -30.14 -55.70
C TYR A 836 -53.06 -30.80 -54.33
N ASP A 837 -54.27 -31.32 -54.11
CA ASP A 837 -54.60 -32.09 -52.90
C ASP A 837 -54.43 -33.59 -53.17
N LEU A 838 -53.37 -34.16 -52.62
CA LEU A 838 -53.05 -35.58 -52.83
C LEU A 838 -54.00 -36.52 -52.08
N ALA A 839 -54.90 -36.04 -51.21
CA ALA A 839 -55.90 -36.90 -50.56
C ALA A 839 -56.91 -37.45 -51.58
N THR A 840 -57.12 -36.72 -52.68
CA THR A 840 -58.05 -37.11 -53.75
C THR A 840 -57.36 -37.89 -54.87
N SER A 841 -58.06 -38.87 -55.47
CA SER A 841 -57.53 -39.60 -56.64
C SER A 841 -57.26 -38.67 -57.83
N ALA A 842 -58.13 -37.67 -58.03
CA ALA A 842 -57.97 -36.66 -59.08
C ALA A 842 -56.72 -35.79 -58.87
N GLY A 843 -56.45 -35.36 -57.63
CA GLY A 843 -55.25 -34.59 -57.29
C GLY A 843 -53.97 -35.41 -57.47
N ARG A 844 -53.97 -36.69 -57.10
CA ARG A 844 -52.84 -37.61 -57.35
C ARG A 844 -52.55 -37.79 -58.85
N GLU A 845 -53.58 -38.09 -59.63
CA GLU A 845 -53.41 -38.26 -61.09
C GLU A 845 -53.00 -36.96 -61.80
N ALA A 846 -53.39 -35.80 -61.27
CA ALA A 846 -52.96 -34.50 -61.80
C ALA A 846 -51.50 -34.20 -61.46
N TYR A 847 -51.09 -34.42 -60.21
CA TYR A 847 -49.71 -34.23 -59.75
C TYR A 847 -48.72 -35.19 -60.45
N ASP A 848 -49.12 -36.45 -60.66
CA ASP A 848 -48.28 -37.47 -61.31
C ASP A 848 -48.05 -37.23 -62.81
N ARG A 849 -48.91 -36.42 -63.44
CA ARG A 849 -48.82 -36.07 -64.86
C ARG A 849 -48.16 -34.71 -65.12
N LEU A 850 -47.65 -34.05 -64.08
CA LEU A 850 -46.97 -32.76 -64.24
C LEU A 850 -45.71 -32.89 -65.09
N ALA A 851 -45.65 -32.12 -66.18
CA ALA A 851 -44.43 -31.92 -66.96
C ALA A 851 -43.45 -31.02 -66.18
N ALA A 852 -42.14 -31.11 -66.47
CA ALA A 852 -41.09 -30.38 -65.75
C ALA A 852 -41.38 -28.87 -65.61
N GLY A 853 -41.68 -28.18 -66.72
CA GLY A 853 -41.99 -26.74 -66.67
C GLY A 853 -43.30 -26.36 -65.96
N GLN A 854 -44.15 -27.32 -65.58
CA GLN A 854 -45.31 -27.09 -64.71
C GLN A 854 -44.97 -27.27 -63.22
N ARG A 855 -43.92 -28.03 -62.91
CA ARG A 855 -43.37 -28.17 -61.55
C ARG A 855 -42.58 -26.91 -61.19
N ASP A 856 -41.78 -26.42 -62.11
CA ASP A 856 -40.91 -25.24 -61.93
C ASP A 856 -41.66 -23.89 -61.78
N ALA A 857 -43.00 -23.89 -61.88
CA ALA A 857 -43.82 -22.68 -61.85
C ALA A 857 -44.31 -22.30 -60.43
N GLY A 858 -44.02 -23.10 -59.41
CA GLY A 858 -44.52 -22.95 -58.04
C GLY A 858 -45.82 -23.72 -57.81
N LEU A 859 -45.76 -24.72 -56.96
CA LEU A 859 -46.78 -25.68 -56.57
C LEU A 859 -47.23 -25.44 -55.14
N ARG A 860 -48.50 -25.72 -54.86
CA ARG A 860 -48.97 -26.00 -53.50
C ARG A 860 -49.46 -27.42 -53.42
N VAL A 861 -48.73 -28.30 -52.74
CA VAL A 861 -49.11 -29.69 -52.56
C VAL A 861 -49.60 -29.89 -51.14
N THR A 862 -50.87 -30.26 -50.98
CA THR A 862 -51.45 -30.52 -49.65
C THR A 862 -51.73 -32.00 -49.45
N ASN A 863 -51.73 -32.41 -48.18
CA ASN A 863 -51.83 -33.82 -47.79
C ASN A 863 -50.75 -34.68 -48.48
N ALA A 864 -49.54 -34.12 -48.60
CA ALA A 864 -48.41 -34.75 -49.25
C ALA A 864 -47.98 -36.05 -48.54
N LEU A 865 -48.30 -36.17 -47.25
CA LEU A 865 -48.01 -37.30 -46.39
C LEU A 865 -49.32 -37.98 -45.96
N GLN A 866 -49.53 -39.25 -46.31
CA GLN A 866 -50.81 -39.94 -46.03
C GLN A 866 -50.63 -41.33 -45.42
N ALA A 867 -51.45 -41.61 -44.39
CA ALA A 867 -51.55 -42.92 -43.76
C ALA A 867 -52.12 -43.98 -44.71
N GLY A 868 -51.43 -45.13 -44.84
CA GLY A 868 -51.93 -46.29 -45.59
C GLY A 868 -51.87 -46.19 -47.12
N SER A 869 -51.18 -45.19 -47.66
CA SER A 869 -50.93 -45.07 -49.11
C SER A 869 -49.55 -45.62 -49.50
N ASN A 870 -49.38 -46.09 -50.75
CA ASN A 870 -48.07 -46.48 -51.29
C ASN A 870 -47.18 -45.28 -51.66
N ARG A 871 -47.65 -44.04 -51.42
CA ARG A 871 -46.90 -42.81 -51.69
C ARG A 871 -46.36 -42.27 -50.38
N HIS A 872 -45.04 -42.11 -50.33
CA HIS A 872 -44.31 -41.74 -49.11
C HIS A 872 -43.94 -40.25 -49.04
N GLY A 873 -44.22 -39.45 -50.07
CA GLY A 873 -43.79 -38.05 -50.14
C GLY A 873 -44.18 -37.29 -51.41
N ALA A 874 -43.74 -36.04 -51.50
CA ALA A 874 -43.91 -35.14 -52.65
C ALA A 874 -42.69 -34.21 -52.84
N ALA A 875 -42.47 -33.79 -54.09
CA ALA A 875 -41.45 -32.81 -54.50
C ALA A 875 -42.08 -31.55 -55.12
N GLY A 876 -41.49 -30.38 -54.86
CA GLY A 876 -41.92 -29.08 -55.38
C GLY A 876 -41.48 -28.85 -56.83
N GLY A 877 -40.16 -28.84 -57.07
CA GLY A 877 -39.56 -28.53 -58.37
C GLY A 877 -38.68 -27.28 -58.29
N ALA A 878 -38.41 -26.60 -59.41
CA ALA A 878 -37.51 -25.43 -59.41
C ALA A 878 -38.21 -24.07 -59.12
N GLY A 879 -39.45 -24.08 -58.65
CA GLY A 879 -40.24 -22.88 -58.35
C GLY A 879 -40.39 -22.68 -56.84
N ALA A 880 -40.97 -21.55 -56.40
CA ALA A 880 -41.27 -21.36 -54.98
C ALA A 880 -42.51 -22.18 -54.58
N ASP A 881 -42.28 -23.26 -53.85
CA ASP A 881 -43.24 -24.32 -53.58
C ASP A 881 -43.72 -24.34 -52.13
N VAL A 882 -44.94 -24.84 -51.91
CA VAL A 882 -45.51 -25.05 -50.57
C VAL A 882 -45.94 -26.50 -50.46
N LEU A 883 -45.23 -27.29 -49.66
CA LEU A 883 -45.52 -28.71 -49.44
C LEU A 883 -46.03 -28.92 -48.01
N GLU A 884 -47.27 -29.39 -47.91
CA GLU A 884 -47.97 -29.59 -46.63
C GLU A 884 -48.26 -31.08 -46.43
N GLY A 885 -47.67 -31.68 -45.40
CA GLY A 885 -47.87 -33.07 -45.04
C GLY A 885 -49.32 -33.38 -44.65
N GLY A 886 -50.03 -32.42 -44.07
CA GLY A 886 -51.44 -32.55 -43.68
C GLY A 886 -51.63 -33.03 -42.24
N THR A 887 -52.82 -33.52 -41.92
CA THR A 887 -53.23 -33.84 -40.52
C THR A 887 -53.21 -35.33 -40.17
N ALA A 888 -52.90 -36.22 -41.12
CA ALA A 888 -52.97 -37.67 -40.92
C ALA A 888 -51.59 -38.26 -40.61
N ALA A 889 -51.42 -38.83 -39.41
CA ALA A 889 -50.17 -39.46 -39.00
C ALA A 889 -49.83 -40.70 -39.84
N ALA A 890 -48.71 -40.67 -40.53
CA ALA A 890 -48.23 -41.82 -41.29
C ALA A 890 -47.36 -42.76 -40.44
N THR A 891 -47.31 -44.04 -40.84
CA THR A 891 -46.66 -45.13 -40.09
C THR A 891 -45.43 -45.71 -40.80
N SER A 892 -44.84 -45.01 -41.77
CA SER A 892 -43.68 -45.43 -42.58
C SER A 892 -42.76 -44.24 -42.86
N ARG A 893 -41.47 -44.44 -43.21
CA ARG A 893 -40.55 -43.35 -43.59
C ARG A 893 -41.13 -42.46 -44.69
N GLN A 894 -41.10 -41.15 -44.48
CA GLN A 894 -41.68 -40.16 -45.39
C GLN A 894 -40.69 -39.10 -45.83
N TRP A 895 -41.01 -38.38 -46.90
CA TRP A 895 -40.15 -37.29 -47.38
C TRP A 895 -40.93 -36.12 -48.00
N LEU A 896 -40.41 -34.91 -47.86
CA LEU A 896 -40.82 -33.70 -48.58
C LEU A 896 -39.58 -32.99 -49.09
N TYR A 897 -39.53 -32.68 -50.38
CA TYR A 897 -38.37 -32.04 -51.02
C TYR A 897 -38.80 -30.80 -51.80
N GLY A 898 -38.26 -29.63 -51.43
CA GLY A 898 -38.48 -28.37 -52.15
C GLY A 898 -37.86 -28.42 -53.54
N GLU A 899 -36.58 -28.77 -53.59
CA GLU A 899 -35.67 -28.77 -54.76
C GLU A 899 -35.02 -27.41 -55.00
N ALA A 900 -35.52 -26.54 -55.88
CA ALA A 900 -34.90 -25.23 -56.08
C ALA A 900 -35.96 -24.14 -56.05
N GLY A 901 -35.67 -22.99 -55.44
CA GLY A 901 -36.68 -21.98 -55.15
C GLY A 901 -36.72 -21.68 -53.66
N ASP A 902 -37.41 -20.60 -53.28
CA ASP A 902 -37.66 -20.29 -51.87
C ASP A 902 -38.91 -21.07 -51.44
N ASP A 903 -38.73 -22.21 -50.79
CA ASP A 903 -39.78 -23.19 -50.54
C ASP A 903 -40.29 -23.17 -49.09
N VAL A 904 -41.51 -23.68 -48.87
CA VAL A 904 -42.10 -23.86 -47.54
C VAL A 904 -42.61 -25.28 -47.35
N LEU A 905 -41.95 -26.02 -46.47
CA LEU A 905 -42.23 -27.42 -46.18
C LEU A 905 -42.77 -27.56 -44.75
N TYR A 906 -43.92 -28.20 -44.63
CA TYR A 906 -44.52 -28.59 -43.36
C TYR A 906 -44.68 -30.10 -43.34
N ALA A 907 -44.06 -30.81 -42.39
CA ALA A 907 -44.30 -32.25 -42.23
C ALA A 907 -45.72 -32.56 -41.71
N GLY A 908 -46.40 -31.56 -41.14
CA GLY A 908 -47.78 -31.64 -40.67
C GLY A 908 -48.71 -30.61 -41.32
N ALA A 909 -49.70 -30.17 -40.55
CA ALA A 909 -50.57 -29.06 -40.95
C ALA A 909 -49.79 -27.74 -40.92
N PRO A 910 -50.12 -26.77 -41.81
CA PRO A 910 -49.48 -25.47 -41.80
C PRO A 910 -49.67 -24.76 -40.45
N VAL A 911 -48.57 -24.26 -39.91
CA VAL A 911 -48.53 -23.46 -38.69
C VAL A 911 -47.65 -22.23 -38.91
N ASP A 912 -47.93 -21.15 -38.16
CA ASP A 912 -47.01 -20.02 -38.15
C ASP A 912 -45.70 -20.38 -37.40
N LEU A 913 -44.68 -19.53 -37.54
CA LEU A 913 -43.33 -19.87 -37.07
C LEU A 913 -43.27 -19.88 -35.54
N ALA A 914 -43.93 -18.92 -34.91
CA ALA A 914 -43.97 -18.79 -33.45
C ALA A 914 -44.70 -19.97 -32.81
N ALA A 915 -45.81 -20.42 -33.42
CA ALA A 915 -46.54 -21.60 -33.00
C ALA A 915 -45.73 -22.88 -33.17
N ALA A 916 -44.93 -23.00 -34.23
CA ALA A 916 -44.04 -24.14 -34.45
C ALA A 916 -42.92 -24.22 -33.40
N ILE A 917 -42.29 -23.09 -33.08
CA ILE A 917 -41.27 -22.99 -32.03
C ILE A 917 -41.88 -23.36 -30.68
N THR A 918 -43.05 -22.79 -30.36
CA THR A 918 -43.78 -23.10 -29.12
C THR A 918 -44.16 -24.57 -29.04
N ALA A 919 -44.57 -25.18 -30.16
CA ALA A 919 -44.91 -26.59 -30.22
C ALA A 919 -43.70 -27.51 -29.97
N GLY A 920 -42.50 -27.15 -30.46
CA GLY A 920 -41.28 -27.90 -30.17
C GLY A 920 -40.93 -27.97 -28.68
N GLU A 921 -41.28 -26.94 -27.91
CA GLU A 921 -41.04 -26.90 -26.47
C GLU A 921 -42.14 -27.59 -25.63
N THR A 922 -43.35 -27.74 -26.18
CA THR A 922 -44.56 -28.07 -25.40
C THR A 922 -45.33 -29.32 -25.85
N GLN A 923 -45.12 -29.79 -27.08
CA GLN A 923 -45.85 -30.93 -27.65
C GLN A 923 -45.14 -32.26 -27.32
N SER A 924 -45.93 -33.34 -27.20
CA SER A 924 -45.38 -34.69 -26.99
C SER A 924 -44.89 -35.29 -28.31
N ALA A 925 -43.72 -35.92 -28.31
CA ALA A 925 -43.06 -36.57 -29.46
C ALA A 925 -43.76 -37.85 -29.97
N THR A 926 -45.10 -37.91 -29.92
CA THR A 926 -45.90 -39.11 -30.24
C THR A 926 -46.82 -38.95 -31.45
N GLY A 927 -46.57 -37.97 -32.32
CA GLY A 927 -47.26 -37.77 -33.62
C GLY A 927 -46.27 -37.79 -34.77
N ASN A 928 -46.75 -38.11 -36.00
CA ASN A 928 -46.05 -38.30 -37.29
C ASN A 928 -44.75 -39.13 -37.23
N GLY A 929 -44.74 -40.33 -37.81
CA GLY A 929 -43.49 -41.09 -37.91
C GLY A 929 -42.42 -40.35 -38.72
N PHE A 930 -41.14 -40.58 -38.40
CA PHE A 930 -39.93 -40.06 -39.07
C PHE A 930 -40.16 -39.46 -40.47
N VAL A 931 -40.03 -38.14 -40.59
CA VAL A 931 -40.10 -37.41 -41.86
C VAL A 931 -38.73 -36.83 -42.24
N SER A 932 -38.36 -37.00 -43.50
CA SER A 932 -37.20 -36.35 -44.10
C SER A 932 -37.62 -35.10 -44.85
N LEU A 933 -37.19 -33.91 -44.41
CA LEU A 933 -37.43 -32.64 -45.11
C LEU A 933 -36.13 -32.19 -45.78
N SER A 934 -36.20 -31.75 -47.04
CA SER A 934 -35.08 -31.05 -47.68
C SER A 934 -35.59 -29.80 -48.37
N GLY A 935 -34.99 -28.64 -48.05
CA GLY A 935 -35.27 -27.38 -48.73
C GLY A 935 -34.72 -27.44 -50.15
N GLY A 936 -33.40 -27.56 -50.26
CA GLY A 936 -32.73 -27.70 -51.55
C GLY A 936 -31.89 -26.46 -51.84
N SER A 937 -32.15 -25.70 -52.90
CA SER A 937 -31.44 -24.43 -53.15
C SER A 937 -32.40 -23.25 -53.17
N GLY A 938 -32.14 -22.23 -52.38
CA GLY A 938 -33.04 -21.10 -52.15
C GLY A 938 -33.13 -20.81 -50.66
N ASP A 939 -33.85 -19.77 -50.26
CA ASP A 939 -34.03 -19.47 -48.84
C ASP A 939 -35.32 -20.14 -48.36
N ASP A 940 -35.19 -21.33 -47.78
CA ASP A 940 -36.30 -22.23 -47.51
C ASP A 940 -36.85 -22.09 -46.09
N ARG A 941 -38.06 -22.60 -45.89
CA ARG A 941 -38.69 -22.70 -44.56
C ARG A 941 -39.18 -24.12 -44.30
N LEU A 942 -38.57 -24.80 -43.33
CA LEU A 942 -38.76 -26.22 -43.07
C LEU A 942 -39.27 -26.44 -41.64
N LEU A 943 -40.44 -27.06 -41.50
CA LEU A 943 -41.09 -27.31 -40.21
C LEU A 943 -41.41 -28.81 -40.04
N GLY A 944 -40.64 -29.50 -39.19
CA GLY A 944 -40.75 -30.95 -38.91
C GLY A 944 -42.01 -31.34 -38.13
N GLY A 945 -42.40 -30.55 -37.12
CA GLY A 945 -43.60 -30.85 -36.34
C GLY A 945 -43.31 -31.85 -35.22
N ALA A 946 -44.23 -32.76 -34.90
CA ALA A 946 -43.96 -33.79 -33.89
C ALA A 946 -43.36 -35.04 -34.56
N GLY A 947 -42.42 -35.72 -33.88
CA GLY A 947 -41.73 -36.91 -34.39
C GLY A 947 -40.21 -36.78 -34.25
N ASP A 948 -39.47 -37.85 -34.55
CA ASP A 948 -38.00 -37.78 -34.71
C ASP A 948 -37.69 -37.56 -36.20
N ASP A 949 -37.42 -36.33 -36.60
CA ASP A 949 -37.29 -35.96 -38.01
C ASP A 949 -35.84 -35.78 -38.47
N VAL A 950 -35.64 -35.75 -39.79
CA VAL A 950 -34.36 -35.33 -40.39
C VAL A 950 -34.62 -34.18 -41.34
N ILE A 951 -34.01 -33.03 -41.06
CA ILE A 951 -34.25 -31.81 -41.82
C ILE A 951 -32.94 -31.32 -42.41
N TYR A 952 -32.95 -31.15 -43.73
CA TYR A 952 -31.85 -30.61 -44.51
C TYR A 952 -32.27 -29.24 -45.04
N GLY A 953 -31.55 -28.18 -44.65
CA GLY A 953 -31.78 -26.83 -45.19
C GLY A 953 -31.43 -26.80 -46.67
N GLY A 954 -30.12 -26.96 -46.92
CA GLY A 954 -29.57 -26.99 -48.26
C GLY A 954 -28.75 -25.74 -48.50
N ALA A 955 -28.79 -25.19 -49.71
CA ALA A 955 -28.05 -24.01 -50.12
C ALA A 955 -28.94 -22.77 -50.08
N GLY A 956 -28.68 -21.86 -49.14
CA GLY A 956 -29.41 -20.61 -48.98
C GLY A 956 -29.55 -20.25 -47.51
N SER A 957 -30.37 -19.25 -47.21
CA SER A 957 -30.66 -18.79 -45.85
C SER A 957 -31.97 -19.40 -45.35
N ASP A 958 -31.87 -20.59 -44.78
CA ASP A 958 -33.03 -21.38 -44.40
C ASP A 958 -33.55 -21.10 -42.98
N THR A 959 -34.86 -21.20 -42.79
CA THR A 959 -35.52 -21.18 -41.49
C THR A 959 -36.00 -22.59 -41.15
N ILE A 960 -35.35 -23.24 -40.20
CA ILE A 960 -35.66 -24.62 -39.80
C ILE A 960 -36.22 -24.67 -38.38
N VAL A 961 -37.36 -25.35 -38.21
CA VAL A 961 -37.89 -25.75 -36.89
C VAL A 961 -38.09 -27.26 -36.89
N GLY A 962 -37.31 -27.97 -36.07
CA GLY A 962 -37.46 -29.42 -35.85
C GLY A 962 -38.85 -29.76 -35.33
N GLY A 963 -39.23 -29.10 -34.25
CA GLY A 963 -40.49 -29.34 -33.56
C GLY A 963 -40.27 -30.29 -32.38
N ALA A 964 -41.23 -31.17 -32.08
CA ALA A 964 -41.23 -31.98 -30.87
C ALA A 964 -40.74 -33.41 -31.14
N GLY A 965 -39.53 -33.73 -30.67
CA GLY A 965 -38.91 -35.06 -30.74
C GLY A 965 -37.40 -34.95 -30.83
N ALA A 966 -36.72 -36.05 -31.16
CA ALA A 966 -35.28 -36.07 -31.34
C ALA A 966 -34.93 -35.89 -32.83
N ASP A 967 -34.77 -34.63 -33.23
CA ASP A 967 -34.52 -34.26 -34.63
C ASP A 967 -33.04 -34.24 -34.99
N ILE A 968 -32.73 -34.55 -36.24
CA ILE A 968 -31.42 -34.35 -36.86
C ILE A 968 -31.54 -33.21 -37.86
N ILE A 969 -30.95 -32.06 -37.53
CA ILE A 969 -30.96 -30.87 -38.40
C ILE A 969 -29.58 -30.68 -39.02
N LEU A 970 -29.55 -30.63 -40.35
CA LEU A 970 -28.39 -30.36 -41.19
C LEU A 970 -28.66 -29.05 -41.94
N ALA A 971 -28.42 -27.94 -41.24
CA ALA A 971 -28.86 -26.62 -41.64
C ALA A 971 -28.19 -26.10 -42.93
N ASP A 972 -26.88 -26.29 -43.08
CA ASP A 972 -26.08 -25.82 -44.22
C ASP A 972 -25.18 -26.95 -44.77
N GLY A 973 -25.80 -28.10 -45.04
CA GLY A 973 -25.11 -29.24 -45.61
C GLY A 973 -25.19 -29.25 -47.13
N ASN A 974 -24.05 -29.19 -47.83
CA ASN A 974 -23.95 -29.51 -49.25
C ASN A 974 -24.07 -31.02 -49.51
N GLY A 975 -25.11 -31.69 -48.98
CA GLY A 975 -25.62 -33.03 -49.35
C GLY A 975 -24.66 -34.23 -49.41
N ALA A 976 -23.35 -34.07 -49.24
CA ALA A 976 -22.36 -35.05 -49.67
C ALA A 976 -21.91 -36.03 -48.57
N ALA A 977 -22.28 -35.79 -47.30
CA ALA A 977 -21.67 -36.50 -46.17
C ALA A 977 -22.53 -37.55 -45.44
N LEU A 978 -23.76 -37.85 -45.87
CA LEU A 978 -24.62 -38.85 -45.20
C LEU A 978 -25.23 -39.88 -46.18
N ALA A 979 -24.39 -40.46 -47.03
CA ALA A 979 -24.68 -41.75 -47.64
C ALA A 979 -24.27 -42.90 -46.70
N LEU A 980 -25.12 -43.25 -45.72
CA LEU A 980 -25.06 -44.51 -44.96
C LEU A 980 -26.50 -44.90 -44.55
N GLY A 981 -27.21 -45.88 -45.11
CA GLY A 981 -26.92 -46.83 -46.18
C GLY A 981 -28.17 -47.66 -46.54
N ASN A 982 -28.10 -48.28 -47.72
CA ASN A 982 -28.94 -49.33 -48.30
C ASN A 982 -30.32 -48.96 -48.88
N ALA A 983 -30.29 -48.30 -50.03
CA ALA A 983 -30.98 -48.85 -51.20
C ALA A 983 -29.92 -49.07 -52.30
N THR A 984 -29.55 -50.32 -52.50
CA THR A 984 -28.83 -50.81 -53.67
C THR A 984 -29.52 -50.35 -54.95
N GLU A 985 -28.82 -49.62 -55.82
CA GLU A 985 -28.66 -50.01 -57.22
C GLU A 985 -27.26 -49.61 -57.71
N ALA A 986 -26.73 -50.45 -58.59
CA ALA A 986 -25.33 -50.58 -58.91
C ALA A 986 -24.79 -49.46 -59.80
N ASN A 987 -23.47 -49.27 -59.65
CA ASN A 987 -22.58 -48.61 -60.60
C ASN A 987 -22.84 -48.98 -62.07
N GLY A 988 -22.63 -47.98 -62.94
CA GLY A 988 -22.48 -48.14 -64.38
C GLY A 988 -21.95 -46.90 -65.09
N SER A 989 -20.78 -46.37 -64.68
CA SER A 989 -19.76 -45.60 -65.47
C SER A 989 -20.23 -44.46 -66.40
N GLY A 990 -19.78 -43.21 -66.29
CA GLY A 990 -18.43 -42.63 -66.24
C GLY A 990 -18.55 -41.19 -66.81
N THR A 991 -17.69 -40.19 -66.61
CA THR A 991 -16.24 -40.14 -66.39
C THR A 991 -15.82 -38.72 -65.95
N ASN A 992 -14.78 -38.65 -65.12
CA ASN A 992 -13.78 -37.57 -64.93
C ASN A 992 -14.14 -36.35 -64.05
N ASP A 993 -13.89 -36.49 -62.73
CA ASP A 993 -12.73 -35.95 -61.95
C ASP A 993 -11.98 -34.72 -62.52
N PRO A 994 -11.52 -33.75 -61.71
CA PRO A 994 -11.20 -33.82 -60.26
C PRO A 994 -12.03 -32.95 -59.32
#